data_AF-A0A5C6LPZ2-F1
#
_entry.id   AF-A0A5C6LPZ2-F1
#
_cell.length_a   1.000
_cell.length_b   1.000
_cell.length_c   1.000
_cell.angle_alpha   90.00
_cell.angle_beta   90.00
_cell.angle_gamma   90.00
#
_symmetry.space_group_name_H-M   'P 1'
#
loop_
_entity.id
_entity.type
_entity.pdbx_description
1 polymer ?
#
loop_
_entity_poly.entity_id
_entity_poly.type
_entity_poly.pdbx_seq_one_letter_code
_entity_poly.pdbx_strand_id
1 'polypeptide(L)'
;MRTQLLLALACLLGEGMAYAQTPLYVAPGGSASNPGTNINAPTTLANALATIPAGGTIYLRGGTYSLSASVIIPATNNGTASANKNVVAYSTEVPVLNFSAQAIADANRGLVLDGDYWHFTGITITGAGDNGMLLAGNNNIIEKCIFSKNHDSGLQLSRYVTSNTTIGSWPSNNLILNCEAFDNQDPDNEDADGFAAKLTCGTGNIFRGCISHHNIDDGWDLYAKDDTGPIGPVTIDNCVAYSNGTLSTGSTSGNGDKNGFKLGGSGIAVNHIIRRSVAFNNGHHGFTDNNNPGNIEVTNNTSYNNAESNFNFREGSTATFRNNLSFNAGSSDKSNGTEVGSSNVWWKNNVSTNSGGLVVSSADFISTSPSVGKNTDGSPNLGNFLALASGSDMINTGVITSGITYSGSAPDIGARESGSTTNPGTYALSITASPSAGGSVTASPNASSYAAGTVVTLTAAPASGYTFSGWSGAASGTATTTTVTMNNNLAVTASFTANNGGGGGNTIRIDDAATTTGGYCGADGSRQNSYSGADGGYYINLSNSASKGVNYSITVPAAGTYSFVWRYANGGANVSTTARLLVNGNTAISALSFPKTSAWTSWTTTGAVTATLAAGTNTVRIETTSATEFAIIDWLEVTGNSPAAGTCGSTLLNSLSYKATTAATTVINEAAKVYPNPVMNNATISFYNQKETRVAVKVFDANGALINNVSNQLYPAGHNQINVDCSRLVKAVYFIRVERNGNNETLRVIKQ
;
A
#
# COMPACT_ATOMS: atom_id res chain seq x y z
N MET A 1 -60.19 -4.07 -23.41
CA MET A 1 -59.35 -2.91 -23.04
C MET A 1 -58.51 -3.34 -21.84
N ARG A 2 -57.23 -3.63 -22.11
CA ARG A 2 -56.05 -2.83 -21.69
C ARG A 2 -55.42 -3.42 -20.42
N THR A 3 -54.39 -4.26 -20.56
CA THR A 3 -52.93 -3.96 -20.52
C THR A 3 -52.38 -3.61 -19.13
N GLN A 4 -51.31 -4.35 -18.78
CA GLN A 4 -50.14 -4.00 -17.97
C GLN A 4 -50.28 -3.92 -16.44
N LEU A 5 -49.72 -4.93 -15.74
CA LEU A 5 -48.58 -4.75 -14.83
C LEU A 5 -48.01 -6.12 -14.43
N LEU A 6 -46.95 -6.57 -15.11
CA LEU A 6 -46.14 -7.74 -14.74
C LEU A 6 -44.68 -7.36 -14.99
N LEU A 7 -44.15 -6.49 -14.14
CA LEU A 7 -42.74 -6.12 -14.09
C LEU A 7 -42.43 -5.45 -12.74
N ALA A 8 -42.06 -6.24 -11.73
CA ALA A 8 -41.29 -5.82 -10.54
C ALA A 8 -41.22 -6.95 -9.51
N LEU A 9 -40.59 -8.09 -9.84
CA LEU A 9 -40.17 -9.06 -8.82
C LEU A 9 -38.90 -9.81 -9.21
N ALA A 10 -37.89 -9.06 -9.65
CA ALA A 10 -36.54 -9.58 -9.90
C ALA A 10 -35.51 -8.47 -9.68
N CYS A 11 -35.35 -7.99 -8.44
CA CYS A 11 -34.28 -7.03 -8.10
C CYS A 11 -33.93 -6.95 -6.59
N LEU A 12 -34.15 -8.00 -5.79
CA LEU A 12 -33.86 -7.94 -4.33
C LEU A 12 -33.14 -9.17 -3.74
N LEU A 13 -32.47 -9.97 -4.57
CA LEU A 13 -31.54 -11.00 -4.12
C LEU A 13 -30.30 -10.95 -5.00
N GLY A 14 -29.36 -10.07 -4.69
CA GLY A 14 -28.21 -9.93 -5.57
C GLY A 14 -27.02 -9.15 -5.08
N GLU A 15 -26.80 -8.94 -3.78
CA GLU A 15 -25.46 -8.53 -3.31
C GLU A 15 -25.19 -9.12 -1.92
N GLY A 16 -24.10 -9.89 -1.79
CA GLY A 16 -23.53 -10.22 -0.49
C GLY A 16 -23.04 -11.65 -0.23
N MET A 17 -23.07 -12.56 -1.20
CA MET A 17 -22.26 -13.79 -1.11
C MET A 17 -21.26 -13.81 -2.25
N ALA A 18 -20.00 -13.44 -1.95
CA ALA A 18 -18.88 -13.80 -2.79
C ALA A 18 -18.77 -15.33 -2.75
N TYR A 19 -19.44 -16.00 -3.69
CA TYR A 19 -19.14 -17.40 -3.97
C TYR A 19 -17.65 -17.46 -4.34
N ALA A 20 -16.86 -18.27 -3.64
CA ALA A 20 -15.51 -18.58 -4.07
C ALA A 20 -15.61 -19.05 -5.53
N GLN A 21 -15.01 -18.30 -6.47
CA GLN A 21 -15.09 -18.67 -7.87
C GLN A 21 -14.52 -20.07 -8.04
N THR A 22 -15.24 -20.93 -8.75
CA THR A 22 -14.79 -22.29 -8.99
C THR A 22 -13.56 -22.24 -9.90
N PRO A 23 -12.40 -22.75 -9.46
CA PRO A 23 -11.20 -22.72 -10.28
C PRO A 23 -11.35 -23.63 -11.50
N LEU A 24 -10.62 -23.32 -12.56
CA LEU A 24 -10.53 -24.16 -13.75
C LEU A 24 -9.23 -24.98 -13.71
N TYR A 25 -9.32 -26.28 -13.89
CA TYR A 25 -8.18 -27.19 -14.00
C TYR A 25 -7.90 -27.49 -15.46
N VAL A 26 -6.64 -27.32 -15.84
CA VAL A 26 -6.13 -27.53 -17.20
C VAL A 26 -5.03 -28.59 -17.14
N ALA A 27 -5.01 -29.52 -18.10
CA ALA A 27 -3.98 -30.57 -18.19
C ALA A 27 -3.56 -30.80 -19.65
N PRO A 28 -2.37 -31.38 -19.93
CA PRO A 28 -1.94 -31.67 -21.29
C PRO A 28 -2.93 -32.52 -22.10
N GLY A 29 -3.58 -33.48 -21.45
CA GLY A 29 -4.63 -34.33 -22.03
C GLY A 29 -6.06 -33.85 -21.73
N GLY A 30 -6.25 -32.59 -21.34
CA GLY A 30 -7.57 -32.04 -21.06
C GLY A 30 -8.46 -31.97 -22.30
N SER A 31 -9.78 -32.01 -22.10
CA SER A 31 -10.76 -31.93 -23.20
C SER A 31 -11.54 -30.62 -23.15
N ALA A 32 -11.73 -29.95 -24.29
CA ALA A 32 -12.55 -28.74 -24.37
C ALA A 32 -14.04 -29.01 -24.05
N SER A 33 -14.48 -30.28 -24.13
CA SER A 33 -15.82 -30.69 -23.68
C SER A 33 -15.98 -30.68 -22.16
N ASN A 34 -14.88 -30.69 -21.42
CA ASN A 34 -14.93 -30.64 -19.97
C ASN A 34 -15.02 -29.18 -19.51
N PRO A 35 -15.92 -28.86 -18.55
CA PRO A 35 -16.00 -27.51 -17.97
C PRO A 35 -14.74 -27.06 -17.23
N GLY A 36 -13.83 -27.99 -16.89
CA GLY A 36 -12.61 -27.70 -16.15
C GLY A 36 -12.82 -27.47 -14.65
N THR A 37 -14.06 -27.50 -14.13
CA THR A 37 -14.35 -27.25 -12.71
C THR A 37 -14.00 -28.43 -11.77
N ASN A 38 -13.53 -29.56 -12.32
CA ASN A 38 -13.13 -30.75 -11.59
C ASN A 38 -11.74 -31.19 -12.05
N ILE A 39 -10.81 -31.38 -11.11
CA ILE A 39 -9.43 -31.80 -11.39
C ILE A 39 -9.32 -33.13 -12.14
N ASN A 40 -10.31 -34.02 -11.98
CA ASN A 40 -10.36 -35.33 -12.66
C ASN A 40 -10.98 -35.24 -14.07
N ALA A 41 -11.53 -34.09 -14.44
CA ALA A 41 -12.04 -33.80 -15.78
C ALA A 41 -11.49 -32.42 -16.23
N PRO A 42 -10.17 -32.29 -16.41
CA PRO A 42 -9.55 -31.02 -16.77
C PRO A 42 -9.95 -30.60 -18.19
N THR A 43 -9.97 -29.29 -18.41
CA THR A 43 -10.21 -28.69 -19.73
C THR A 43 -8.90 -28.35 -20.45
N THR A 44 -8.98 -27.81 -21.66
CA THR A 44 -7.80 -27.33 -22.41
C THR A 44 -7.41 -25.92 -21.98
N LEU A 45 -6.14 -25.54 -22.18
CA LEU A 45 -5.67 -24.18 -21.90
C LEU A 45 -6.48 -23.12 -22.67
N ALA A 46 -6.72 -23.36 -23.97
CA ALA A 46 -7.50 -22.45 -24.80
C ALA A 46 -8.91 -22.23 -24.26
N ASN A 47 -9.60 -23.29 -23.85
CA ASN A 47 -10.95 -23.17 -23.29
C ASN A 47 -10.95 -22.43 -21.95
N ALA A 48 -9.97 -22.71 -21.08
CA ALA A 48 -9.88 -22.03 -19.78
C ALA A 48 -9.60 -20.52 -19.94
N LEU A 49 -8.66 -20.13 -20.81
CA LEU A 49 -8.35 -18.72 -21.08
C LEU A 49 -9.55 -17.95 -21.66
N ALA A 50 -10.37 -18.61 -22.48
CA ALA A 50 -11.57 -18.01 -23.06
C ALA A 50 -12.73 -17.84 -22.07
N THR A 51 -12.77 -18.65 -21.00
CA THR A 51 -13.96 -18.76 -20.12
C THR A 51 -13.73 -18.24 -18.71
N ILE A 52 -12.48 -18.10 -18.25
CA ILE A 52 -12.21 -17.64 -16.89
C ILE A 52 -12.69 -16.18 -16.69
N PRO A 53 -13.52 -15.89 -15.69
CA PRO A 53 -13.90 -14.51 -15.36
C PRO A 53 -12.80 -13.81 -14.53
N ALA A 54 -12.90 -12.48 -14.40
CA ALA A 54 -12.00 -11.71 -13.54
C ALA A 54 -12.04 -12.23 -12.09
N GLY A 55 -10.88 -12.31 -11.43
CA GLY A 55 -10.72 -12.92 -10.10
C GLY A 55 -10.63 -14.45 -10.11
N GLY A 56 -10.80 -15.09 -11.27
CA GLY A 56 -10.74 -16.54 -11.40
C GLY A 56 -9.30 -17.07 -11.47
N THR A 57 -9.14 -18.35 -11.14
CA THR A 57 -7.85 -19.05 -11.19
C THR A 57 -7.93 -20.25 -12.11
N ILE A 58 -6.98 -20.31 -13.05
CA ILE A 58 -6.67 -21.47 -13.88
C ILE A 58 -5.48 -22.18 -13.23
N TYR A 59 -5.69 -23.42 -12.77
CA TYR A 59 -4.62 -24.31 -12.32
C TYR A 59 -4.13 -25.18 -13.47
N LEU A 60 -2.88 -24.98 -13.90
CA LEU A 60 -2.22 -25.84 -14.86
C LEU A 60 -1.60 -27.04 -14.13
N ARG A 61 -2.06 -28.22 -14.49
CA ARG A 61 -1.41 -29.48 -14.11
C ARG A 61 -0.07 -29.60 -14.80
N GLY A 62 0.86 -30.30 -14.15
CA GLY A 62 2.20 -30.56 -14.66
C GLY A 62 2.20 -31.41 -15.91
N GLY A 63 3.32 -31.33 -16.63
CA GLY A 63 3.52 -32.01 -17.89
C GLY A 63 3.61 -31.04 -19.07
N THR A 64 3.82 -31.62 -20.25
CA THR A 64 4.12 -30.86 -21.47
C THR A 64 2.86 -30.62 -22.30
N TYR A 65 2.49 -29.36 -22.44
CA TYR A 65 1.47 -28.88 -23.37
C TYR A 65 2.14 -28.65 -24.72
N SER A 66 1.90 -29.54 -25.68
CA SER A 66 2.47 -29.42 -27.03
C SER A 66 1.64 -28.44 -27.85
N LEU A 67 2.24 -27.30 -28.19
CA LEU A 67 1.61 -26.18 -28.87
C LEU A 67 2.35 -25.94 -30.19
N SER A 68 1.59 -25.78 -31.29
CA SER A 68 2.14 -25.51 -32.62
C SER A 68 1.77 -24.11 -33.14
N ALA A 69 1.13 -23.30 -32.30
CA ALA A 69 0.65 -21.96 -32.62
C ALA A 69 0.68 -21.08 -31.37
N SER A 70 0.75 -19.78 -31.57
CA SER A 70 0.72 -18.78 -30.50
C SER A 70 -0.53 -18.93 -29.63
N VAL A 71 -0.34 -18.84 -28.31
CA VAL A 71 -1.44 -18.64 -27.37
C VAL A 71 -1.62 -17.14 -27.21
N ILE A 72 -2.81 -16.62 -27.53
CA ILE A 72 -3.09 -15.18 -27.51
C ILE A 72 -4.17 -14.88 -26.47
N ILE A 73 -3.85 -13.98 -25.54
CA ILE A 73 -4.79 -13.35 -24.62
C ILE A 73 -4.99 -11.92 -25.10
N PRO A 74 -6.13 -11.62 -25.76
CA PRO A 74 -6.34 -10.33 -26.41
C PRO A 74 -6.58 -9.21 -25.39
N ALA A 75 -6.37 -7.94 -25.80
CA ALA A 75 -6.66 -6.74 -24.99
C ALA A 75 -8.13 -6.61 -24.51
N THR A 76 -9.05 -7.43 -25.03
CA THR A 76 -10.45 -7.50 -24.58
C THR A 76 -10.65 -8.47 -23.41
N ASN A 77 -9.64 -9.27 -23.06
CA ASN A 77 -9.72 -10.32 -22.06
C ASN A 77 -8.91 -9.91 -20.81
N ASN A 78 -9.53 -9.12 -19.94
CA ASN A 78 -8.85 -8.46 -18.82
C ASN A 78 -9.37 -8.95 -17.46
N GLY A 79 -8.49 -8.94 -16.46
CA GLY A 79 -8.89 -8.87 -15.05
C GLY A 79 -9.28 -7.44 -14.65
N THR A 80 -9.23 -7.15 -13.35
CA THR A 80 -9.35 -5.79 -12.81
C THR A 80 -8.32 -5.58 -11.71
N ALA A 81 -8.10 -4.33 -11.30
CA ALA A 81 -7.21 -3.98 -10.18
C ALA A 81 -7.57 -4.66 -8.84
N SER A 82 -8.80 -5.15 -8.67
CA SER A 82 -9.24 -5.90 -7.48
C SER A 82 -9.37 -7.41 -7.73
N ALA A 83 -9.24 -7.86 -8.97
CA ALA A 83 -9.58 -9.20 -9.40
C ALA A 83 -8.77 -9.62 -10.62
N ASN A 84 -7.48 -9.88 -10.40
CA ASN A 84 -6.60 -10.44 -11.43
C ASN A 84 -7.16 -11.78 -11.95
N LYS A 85 -6.93 -12.06 -13.23
CA LYS A 85 -7.07 -13.42 -13.77
C LYS A 85 -5.77 -14.18 -13.55
N ASN A 86 -5.85 -15.36 -12.95
CA ASN A 86 -4.66 -16.06 -12.48
C ASN A 86 -4.44 -17.35 -13.29
N VAL A 87 -3.19 -17.60 -13.65
CA VAL A 87 -2.73 -18.80 -14.34
C VAL A 87 -1.57 -19.37 -13.53
N VAL A 88 -1.82 -20.45 -12.80
CA VAL A 88 -0.96 -20.90 -11.70
C VAL A 88 -0.61 -22.36 -11.88
N ALA A 89 0.66 -22.72 -11.72
CA ALA A 89 1.07 -24.12 -11.60
C ALA A 89 0.34 -24.79 -10.43
N TYR A 90 -0.23 -25.97 -10.66
CA TYR A 90 -1.00 -26.66 -9.65
C TYR A 90 -0.07 -27.28 -8.59
N SER A 91 -0.16 -26.81 -7.34
CA SER A 91 0.65 -27.31 -6.23
C SER A 91 2.16 -27.22 -6.52
N THR A 92 2.90 -28.32 -6.44
CA THR A 92 4.33 -28.41 -6.78
C THR A 92 4.57 -28.98 -8.18
N GLU A 93 3.52 -29.12 -9.01
CA GLU A 93 3.64 -29.63 -10.37
C GLU A 93 4.30 -28.60 -11.30
N VAL A 94 4.97 -29.07 -12.36
CA VAL A 94 5.71 -28.22 -13.31
C VAL A 94 5.02 -28.26 -14.68
N PRO A 95 4.19 -27.27 -15.04
CA PRO A 95 3.60 -27.16 -16.36
C PRO A 95 4.60 -26.56 -17.35
N VAL A 96 4.71 -27.19 -18.53
CA VAL A 96 5.60 -26.75 -19.61
C VAL A 96 4.77 -26.47 -20.87
N LEU A 97 4.63 -25.20 -21.23
CA LEU A 97 4.11 -24.79 -22.53
C LEU A 97 5.24 -24.91 -23.55
N ASN A 98 5.20 -25.99 -24.34
CA ASN A 98 6.23 -26.33 -25.30
C ASN A 98 5.75 -26.00 -26.72
N PHE A 99 6.38 -25.00 -27.30
CA PHE A 99 6.09 -24.49 -28.63
C PHE A 99 7.01 -25.05 -29.72
N SER A 100 7.85 -26.07 -29.44
CA SER A 100 8.84 -26.60 -30.40
C SER A 100 8.25 -27.13 -31.72
N ALA A 101 6.92 -27.30 -31.80
CA ALA A 101 6.21 -27.64 -33.04
C ALA A 101 5.80 -26.42 -33.88
N GLN A 102 6.02 -25.21 -33.38
CA GLN A 102 5.79 -23.94 -34.05
C GLN A 102 6.95 -23.65 -35.00
N ALA A 103 6.66 -23.18 -36.21
CA ALA A 103 7.70 -22.78 -37.15
C ALA A 103 8.42 -21.51 -36.67
N ILE A 104 9.70 -21.36 -37.01
CA ILE A 104 10.46 -20.14 -36.71
C ILE A 104 10.01 -19.01 -37.65
N ALA A 105 9.52 -17.91 -37.10
CA ALA A 105 9.15 -16.68 -37.82
C ALA A 105 8.75 -15.56 -36.84
N ASP A 106 8.96 -14.29 -37.18
CA ASP A 106 8.70 -13.08 -36.35
C ASP A 106 7.23 -12.91 -35.87
N ALA A 107 6.29 -13.68 -36.41
CA ALA A 107 4.90 -13.68 -35.97
C ALA A 107 4.59 -14.79 -34.95
N ASN A 108 5.49 -15.77 -34.82
CA ASN A 108 5.30 -17.03 -34.13
C ASN A 108 5.80 -16.98 -32.69
N ARG A 109 5.34 -15.96 -31.97
CA ARG A 109 5.55 -15.81 -30.52
C ARG A 109 4.87 -16.95 -29.78
N GLY A 110 5.43 -17.40 -28.67
CA GLY A 110 4.83 -18.46 -27.86
C GLY A 110 3.51 -18.00 -27.21
N LEU A 111 3.61 -17.14 -26.20
CA LEU A 111 2.48 -16.55 -25.49
C LEU A 111 2.43 -15.04 -25.73
N VAL A 112 1.32 -14.55 -26.31
CA VAL A 112 1.04 -13.10 -26.43
C VAL A 112 0.03 -12.72 -25.36
N LEU A 113 0.46 -11.90 -24.40
CA LEU A 113 -0.39 -11.34 -23.34
C LEU A 113 -0.65 -9.86 -23.61
N ASP A 114 -1.71 -9.58 -24.37
CA ASP A 114 -2.18 -8.23 -24.71
C ASP A 114 -3.26 -7.73 -23.72
N GLY A 115 -3.86 -8.65 -22.97
CA GLY A 115 -4.80 -8.33 -21.88
C GLY A 115 -4.14 -7.76 -20.62
N ASP A 116 -4.93 -7.06 -19.82
CA ASP A 116 -4.54 -6.41 -18.58
C ASP A 116 -4.92 -7.24 -17.34
N TYR A 117 -4.21 -7.02 -16.22
CA TYR A 117 -4.50 -7.61 -14.90
C TYR A 117 -4.50 -9.15 -14.90
N TRP A 118 -3.50 -9.75 -15.52
CA TRP A 118 -3.19 -11.18 -15.46
C TRP A 118 -2.04 -11.46 -14.50
N HIS A 119 -2.10 -12.59 -13.80
CA HIS A 119 -1.02 -13.10 -12.96
C HIS A 119 -0.66 -14.51 -13.40
N PHE A 120 0.54 -14.68 -13.96
CA PHE A 120 1.12 -15.96 -14.32
C PHE A 120 2.10 -16.40 -13.24
N THR A 121 2.00 -17.65 -12.78
CA THR A 121 2.88 -18.17 -11.71
C THR A 121 3.39 -19.56 -12.00
N GLY A 122 4.72 -19.72 -12.04
CA GLY A 122 5.38 -21.04 -12.04
C GLY A 122 5.28 -21.82 -13.35
N ILE A 123 5.18 -21.14 -14.50
CA ILE A 123 5.01 -21.79 -15.81
C ILE A 123 6.33 -21.74 -16.59
N THR A 124 6.71 -22.87 -17.20
CA THR A 124 7.82 -22.91 -18.16
C THR A 124 7.28 -22.71 -19.57
N ILE A 125 7.88 -21.78 -20.32
CA ILE A 125 7.59 -21.50 -21.73
C ILE A 125 8.87 -21.75 -22.52
N THR A 126 8.78 -22.61 -23.53
CA THR A 126 9.97 -23.07 -24.27
C THR A 126 9.68 -23.39 -25.72
N GLY A 127 10.71 -23.25 -26.58
CA GLY A 127 10.65 -23.68 -27.97
C GLY A 127 9.79 -22.81 -28.88
N ALA A 128 9.46 -21.57 -28.48
CA ALA A 128 8.68 -20.68 -29.35
C ALA A 128 9.45 -20.36 -30.63
N GLY A 129 8.73 -20.18 -31.74
CA GLY A 129 9.31 -19.84 -33.04
C GLY A 129 9.81 -18.40 -33.17
N ASP A 130 9.68 -17.62 -32.10
CA ASP A 130 10.07 -16.23 -31.89
C ASP A 130 10.18 -16.07 -30.35
N ASN A 131 9.87 -14.90 -29.77
CA ASN A 131 9.93 -14.70 -28.32
C ASN A 131 9.07 -15.73 -27.57
N GLY A 132 9.54 -16.17 -26.40
CA GLY A 132 8.77 -17.08 -25.53
C GLY A 132 7.46 -16.43 -25.08
N MET A 133 7.54 -15.21 -24.56
CA MET A 133 6.37 -14.37 -24.27
C MET A 133 6.54 -12.97 -24.83
N LEU A 134 5.51 -12.48 -25.52
CA LEU A 134 5.31 -11.05 -25.75
C LEU A 134 4.29 -10.51 -24.75
N LEU A 135 4.75 -9.70 -23.80
CA LEU A 135 3.95 -9.00 -22.83
C LEU A 135 3.60 -7.60 -23.34
N ALA A 136 2.35 -7.43 -23.77
CA ALA A 136 1.84 -6.24 -24.44
C ALA A 136 0.76 -5.47 -23.66
N GLY A 137 0.11 -6.13 -22.69
CA GLY A 137 -0.86 -5.51 -21.79
C GLY A 137 -0.25 -4.79 -20.59
N ASN A 138 -1.11 -4.30 -19.71
CA ASN A 138 -0.79 -3.49 -18.55
C ASN A 138 -1.14 -4.16 -17.22
N ASN A 139 -0.45 -3.75 -16.16
CA ASN A 139 -0.74 -4.18 -14.79
C ASN A 139 -0.72 -5.71 -14.60
N ASN A 140 0.11 -6.41 -15.38
CA ASN A 140 0.27 -7.85 -15.29
C ASN A 140 1.42 -8.23 -14.34
N ILE A 141 1.33 -9.43 -13.78
CA ILE A 141 2.36 -10.03 -12.93
C ILE A 141 2.81 -11.34 -13.57
N ILE A 142 4.10 -11.45 -13.87
CA ILE A 142 4.74 -12.68 -14.33
C ILE A 142 5.68 -13.13 -13.23
N GLU A 143 5.35 -14.22 -12.55
CA GLU A 143 6.03 -14.66 -11.34
C GLU A 143 6.59 -16.08 -11.47
N LYS A 144 7.87 -16.29 -11.14
CA LYS A 144 8.50 -17.63 -11.11
C LYS A 144 8.36 -18.40 -12.44
N CYS A 145 8.15 -17.70 -13.55
CA CYS A 145 8.10 -18.30 -14.87
C CYS A 145 9.52 -18.52 -15.40
N ILE A 146 9.65 -19.53 -16.26
CA ILE A 146 10.91 -19.88 -16.92
C ILE A 146 10.72 -19.70 -18.43
N PHE A 147 11.63 -18.99 -19.08
CA PHE A 147 11.65 -18.77 -20.53
C PHE A 147 12.93 -19.36 -21.10
N SER A 148 12.84 -20.44 -21.86
CA SER A 148 14.07 -21.07 -22.36
C SER A 148 13.97 -21.64 -23.75
N LYS A 149 15.09 -21.64 -24.49
CA LYS A 149 15.17 -22.27 -25.82
C LYS A 149 14.12 -21.75 -26.80
N ASN A 150 13.78 -20.47 -26.68
CA ASN A 150 12.94 -19.80 -27.66
C ASN A 150 13.82 -19.26 -28.79
N HIS A 151 13.23 -19.08 -29.97
CA HIS A 151 13.92 -18.63 -31.18
C HIS A 151 13.99 -17.11 -31.33
N ASP A 152 13.78 -16.40 -30.22
CA ASP A 152 14.10 -14.99 -29.95
C ASP A 152 14.09 -14.87 -28.40
N SER A 153 14.07 -13.65 -27.88
CA SER A 153 14.11 -13.29 -26.48
C SER A 153 13.13 -14.09 -25.62
N GLY A 154 13.56 -14.51 -24.42
CA GLY A 154 12.74 -15.30 -23.52
C GLY A 154 11.39 -14.63 -23.21
N LEU A 155 11.44 -13.40 -22.70
CA LEU A 155 10.27 -12.52 -22.56
C LEU A 155 10.59 -11.14 -23.11
N GLN A 156 9.77 -10.69 -24.06
CA GLN A 156 9.79 -9.33 -24.58
C GLN A 156 8.58 -8.54 -24.07
N LEU A 157 8.83 -7.32 -23.60
CA LEU A 157 7.81 -6.34 -23.20
C LEU A 157 7.76 -5.23 -24.26
N SER A 158 6.73 -5.27 -25.09
CA SER A 158 6.53 -4.40 -26.25
C SER A 158 5.07 -4.43 -26.68
N ARG A 159 4.62 -3.41 -27.42
CA ARG A 159 3.26 -3.43 -27.99
C ARG A 159 3.09 -4.64 -28.93
N TYR A 160 1.93 -5.27 -28.87
CA TYR A 160 1.52 -6.25 -29.88
C TYR A 160 0.78 -5.56 -31.05
N VAL A 161 -0.14 -4.66 -30.71
CA VAL A 161 -0.92 -3.90 -31.70
C VAL A 161 -0.08 -2.78 -32.30
N THR A 162 0.32 -2.91 -33.56
CA THR A 162 1.24 -1.97 -34.24
C THR A 162 0.66 -0.58 -34.48
N SER A 163 -0.66 -0.42 -34.45
CA SER A 163 -1.33 0.90 -34.50
C SER A 163 -1.18 1.70 -33.20
N ASN A 164 -0.72 1.09 -32.10
CA ASN A 164 -0.48 1.78 -30.82
C ASN A 164 0.86 2.53 -30.88
N THR A 165 0.87 3.73 -31.45
CA THR A 165 2.12 4.47 -31.74
C THR A 165 2.59 5.42 -30.64
N THR A 166 1.84 5.55 -29.54
CA THR A 166 2.19 6.46 -28.43
C THR A 166 2.57 5.69 -27.18
N ILE A 167 3.53 6.21 -26.41
CA ILE A 167 4.01 5.57 -25.17
C ILE A 167 2.91 5.27 -24.15
N GLY A 168 1.83 6.07 -24.11
CA GLY A 168 0.68 5.82 -23.24
C GLY A 168 -0.19 4.63 -23.65
N SER A 169 0.03 4.07 -24.84
CA SER A 169 -0.64 2.87 -25.37
C SER A 169 0.26 1.63 -25.37
N TRP A 170 1.46 1.74 -24.78
CA TRP A 170 2.44 0.66 -24.68
C TRP A 170 2.34 -0.02 -23.30
N PRO A 171 2.73 -1.31 -23.20
CA PRO A 171 2.63 -2.09 -21.96
C PRO A 171 3.28 -1.36 -20.78
N SER A 172 2.50 -1.13 -19.73
CA SER A 172 2.89 -0.35 -18.55
C SER A 172 2.52 -1.03 -17.25
N ASN A 173 3.23 -0.67 -16.17
CA ASN A 173 2.98 -1.15 -14.80
C ASN A 173 3.02 -2.66 -14.64
N ASN A 174 3.80 -3.37 -15.46
CA ASN A 174 3.96 -4.81 -15.32
C ASN A 174 5.08 -5.15 -14.33
N LEU A 175 4.90 -6.25 -13.62
CA LEU A 175 5.91 -6.80 -12.73
C LEU A 175 6.36 -8.18 -13.23
N ILE A 176 7.64 -8.30 -13.52
CA ILE A 176 8.30 -9.57 -13.78
C ILE A 176 9.10 -9.91 -12.53
N LEU A 177 8.67 -10.94 -11.80
CA LEU A 177 9.14 -11.28 -10.46
C LEU A 177 9.72 -12.69 -10.43
N ASN A 178 10.95 -12.83 -9.97
CA ASN A 178 11.59 -14.11 -9.70
C ASN A 178 11.57 -15.08 -10.91
N CYS A 179 11.55 -14.51 -12.13
CA CYS A 179 11.56 -15.26 -13.38
C CYS A 179 12.98 -15.63 -13.79
N GLU A 180 13.10 -16.63 -14.64
CA GLU A 180 14.40 -17.05 -15.18
C GLU A 180 14.33 -17.16 -16.70
N ALA A 181 15.35 -16.67 -17.40
CA ALA A 181 15.43 -16.74 -18.85
C ALA A 181 16.82 -17.23 -19.30
N PHE A 182 16.86 -18.30 -20.09
CA PHE A 182 18.12 -18.90 -20.51
C PHE A 182 18.06 -19.72 -21.79
N ASP A 183 19.21 -19.90 -22.44
CA ASP A 183 19.35 -20.65 -23.69
C ASP A 183 18.41 -20.17 -24.80
N ASN A 184 17.98 -18.90 -24.78
CA ASN A 184 17.23 -18.32 -25.89
C ASN A 184 18.21 -17.97 -27.02
N GLN A 185 17.82 -18.31 -28.26
CA GLN A 185 18.70 -18.23 -29.42
C GLN A 185 17.88 -18.09 -30.71
N ASP A 186 17.96 -16.92 -31.31
CA ASP A 186 17.44 -16.64 -32.65
C ASP A 186 18.35 -17.24 -33.74
N PRO A 187 17.84 -17.45 -34.97
CA PRO A 187 18.62 -18.03 -36.07
C PRO A 187 19.89 -17.25 -36.43
N ASP A 188 19.88 -15.93 -36.25
CA ASP A 188 21.00 -15.05 -36.61
C ASP A 188 22.03 -14.94 -35.48
N ASN A 189 21.68 -15.38 -34.26
CA ASN A 189 22.50 -15.36 -33.05
C ASN A 189 22.87 -13.94 -32.61
N GLU A 190 21.91 -13.03 -32.71
CA GLU A 190 22.14 -11.59 -32.53
C GLU A 190 21.10 -10.94 -31.61
N ASP A 191 19.86 -11.44 -31.58
CA ASP A 191 18.72 -10.69 -31.03
C ASP A 191 18.08 -11.34 -29.79
N ALA A 192 18.37 -12.62 -29.53
CA ALA A 192 17.69 -13.38 -28.48
C ALA A 192 18.29 -13.13 -27.10
N ASP A 193 17.65 -12.23 -26.37
CA ASP A 193 17.94 -11.92 -24.99
C ASP A 193 17.30 -12.91 -24.01
N GLY A 194 17.67 -12.81 -22.74
CA GLY A 194 16.81 -13.37 -21.69
C GLY A 194 15.53 -12.55 -21.51
N PHE A 195 15.69 -11.26 -21.24
CA PHE A 195 14.59 -10.32 -21.00
C PHE A 195 14.77 -9.04 -21.82
N ALA A 196 13.74 -8.67 -22.58
CA ALA A 196 13.78 -7.56 -23.50
C ALA A 196 12.64 -6.57 -23.22
N ALA A 197 12.91 -5.47 -22.51
CA ALA A 197 11.93 -4.39 -22.33
C ALA A 197 12.28 -3.22 -23.24
N LYS A 198 12.12 -3.47 -24.54
CA LYS A 198 12.66 -2.66 -25.65
C LYS A 198 11.59 -2.13 -26.58
N LEU A 199 11.99 -1.29 -27.53
CA LEU A 199 11.22 -0.73 -28.66
C LEU A 199 10.01 0.12 -28.28
N THR A 200 8.95 -0.51 -27.77
CA THR A 200 7.64 0.09 -27.51
C THR A 200 7.14 -0.35 -26.14
N CYS A 201 7.98 -0.10 -25.14
CA CYS A 201 7.76 -0.39 -23.73
C CYS A 201 7.27 0.88 -23.02
N GLY A 202 6.14 0.78 -22.31
CA GLY A 202 5.57 1.88 -21.53
C GLY A 202 6.27 2.08 -20.19
N THR A 203 5.64 2.82 -19.27
CA THR A 203 6.26 3.21 -18.00
C THR A 203 5.90 2.26 -16.85
N GLY A 204 6.66 2.33 -15.75
CA GLY A 204 6.31 1.61 -14.51
C GLY A 204 6.60 0.11 -14.53
N ASN A 205 7.26 -0.40 -15.57
CA ASN A 205 7.63 -1.81 -15.67
C ASN A 205 8.83 -2.13 -14.77
N ILE A 206 8.73 -3.24 -14.04
CA ILE A 206 9.72 -3.65 -13.04
C ILE A 206 10.14 -5.11 -13.29
N PHE A 207 11.44 -5.33 -13.38
CA PHE A 207 12.05 -6.66 -13.24
C PHE A 207 12.63 -6.76 -11.83
N ARG A 208 12.26 -7.83 -11.11
CA ARG A 208 12.76 -8.07 -9.78
C ARG A 208 13.12 -9.49 -9.52
N GLY A 209 14.28 -9.73 -8.89
CA GLY A 209 14.66 -11.07 -8.48
C GLY A 209 14.84 -12.02 -9.66
N CYS A 210 14.95 -11.49 -10.87
CA CYS A 210 15.00 -12.30 -12.07
C CYS A 210 16.43 -12.74 -12.35
N ILE A 211 16.57 -13.87 -13.03
CA ILE A 211 17.86 -14.45 -13.40
C ILE A 211 17.89 -14.60 -14.92
N SER A 212 18.89 -14.04 -15.57
CA SER A 212 19.10 -14.21 -17.00
C SER A 212 20.48 -14.79 -17.26
N HIS A 213 20.55 -15.89 -17.99
CA HIS A 213 21.84 -16.51 -18.25
C HIS A 213 21.91 -17.32 -19.52
N HIS A 214 23.10 -17.42 -20.09
CA HIS A 214 23.33 -18.28 -21.25
C HIS A 214 22.38 -18.02 -22.43
N ASN A 215 21.90 -16.79 -22.59
CA ASN A 215 21.21 -16.36 -23.81
C ASN A 215 22.26 -16.00 -24.88
N ILE A 216 21.91 -16.06 -26.16
CA ILE A 216 22.90 -15.87 -27.23
C ILE A 216 23.37 -14.41 -27.36
N ASP A 217 22.46 -13.45 -27.11
CA ASP A 217 22.77 -12.02 -27.04
C ASP A 217 22.91 -11.58 -25.57
N ASP A 218 22.00 -10.74 -25.04
CA ASP A 218 22.16 -10.20 -23.70
C ASP A 218 21.36 -10.93 -22.62
N GLY A 219 21.75 -10.67 -21.37
CA GLY A 219 20.90 -10.96 -20.23
C GLY A 219 19.63 -10.10 -20.23
N TRP A 220 19.81 -8.79 -20.40
CA TRP A 220 18.74 -7.79 -20.52
C TRP A 220 19.04 -6.81 -21.64
N ASP A 221 18.02 -6.53 -22.45
CA ASP A 221 18.04 -5.46 -23.46
C ASP A 221 16.90 -4.46 -23.26
N LEU A 222 17.27 -3.19 -23.04
CA LEU A 222 16.37 -2.05 -22.93
C LEU A 222 16.40 -1.13 -24.16
N TYR A 223 16.79 -1.66 -25.32
CA TYR A 223 16.98 -0.89 -26.55
C TYR A 223 15.78 0.00 -26.90
N ALA A 224 16.08 1.28 -27.14
CA ALA A 224 15.16 2.23 -27.76
C ALA A 224 15.62 2.45 -29.20
N LYS A 225 14.68 2.64 -30.13
CA LYS A 225 15.00 2.86 -31.54
C LYS A 225 14.46 4.18 -32.06
N ASP A 226 15.19 4.78 -33.00
CA ASP A 226 14.85 6.10 -33.56
C ASP A 226 13.42 6.19 -34.09
N ASP A 227 12.93 5.13 -34.74
CA ASP A 227 11.58 5.08 -35.31
C ASP A 227 10.46 5.31 -34.29
N THR A 228 10.65 4.83 -33.05
CA THR A 228 9.64 4.86 -32.00
C THR A 228 9.98 5.84 -30.89
N GLY A 229 11.23 6.27 -30.78
CA GLY A 229 11.69 7.21 -29.78
C GLY A 229 11.89 6.56 -28.40
N PRO A 230 11.83 7.35 -27.31
CA PRO A 230 12.10 6.86 -25.97
C PRO A 230 11.04 5.87 -25.49
N ILE A 231 11.50 4.79 -24.86
CA ILE A 231 10.66 3.90 -24.06
C ILE A 231 10.46 4.47 -22.65
N GLY A 232 9.52 3.88 -21.90
CA GLY A 232 9.35 4.23 -20.50
C GLY A 232 10.54 3.76 -19.64
N PRO A 233 10.88 4.48 -18.57
CA PRO A 233 11.86 4.02 -17.59
C PRO A 233 11.49 2.66 -17.03
N VAL A 234 12.47 1.76 -17.02
CA VAL A 234 12.40 0.40 -16.47
C VAL A 234 13.20 0.34 -15.18
N THR A 235 12.65 -0.33 -14.16
CA THR A 235 13.37 -0.62 -12.92
C THR A 235 13.84 -2.07 -12.91
N ILE A 236 15.13 -2.29 -12.70
CA ILE A 236 15.76 -3.61 -12.50
C ILE A 236 16.27 -3.67 -11.06
N ASP A 237 15.75 -4.61 -10.28
CA ASP A 237 15.94 -4.66 -8.81
C ASP A 237 16.30 -6.08 -8.36
N ASN A 238 17.49 -6.27 -7.77
CA ASN A 238 17.92 -7.58 -7.28
C ASN A 238 17.94 -8.69 -8.37
N CYS A 239 18.35 -8.34 -9.59
CA CYS A 239 18.44 -9.29 -10.70
C CYS A 239 19.86 -9.81 -10.89
N VAL A 240 20.01 -10.97 -11.54
CA VAL A 240 21.31 -11.59 -11.81
C VAL A 240 21.44 -11.89 -13.30
N ALA A 241 22.50 -11.39 -13.94
CA ALA A 241 22.84 -11.65 -15.33
C ALA A 241 24.18 -12.37 -15.43
N TYR A 242 24.24 -13.57 -16.00
CA TYR A 242 25.51 -14.28 -16.11
C TYR A 242 25.68 -15.18 -17.32
N SER A 243 26.92 -15.33 -17.79
CA SER A 243 27.25 -16.21 -18.92
C SER A 243 26.45 -15.94 -20.20
N ASN A 244 25.83 -14.77 -20.37
CA ASN A 244 25.18 -14.42 -21.63
C ASN A 244 26.23 -14.27 -22.73
N GLY A 245 25.87 -14.63 -23.96
CA GLY A 245 26.80 -14.86 -25.07
C GLY A 245 27.39 -16.26 -25.17
N THR A 246 26.98 -17.17 -24.30
CA THR A 246 27.38 -18.59 -24.36
C THR A 246 26.20 -19.43 -23.91
N LEU A 247 25.71 -20.33 -24.76
CA LEU A 247 24.63 -21.24 -24.36
C LEU A 247 25.12 -22.22 -23.28
N SER A 248 24.20 -22.78 -22.49
CA SER A 248 24.52 -23.77 -21.45
C SER A 248 25.18 -25.03 -21.98
N THR A 249 25.01 -25.29 -23.28
CA THR A 249 25.70 -26.37 -24.02
C THR A 249 27.19 -26.09 -24.25
N GLY A 250 27.68 -24.90 -23.89
CA GLY A 250 29.03 -24.41 -24.16
C GLY A 250 29.19 -23.81 -25.56
N SER A 251 28.12 -23.74 -26.35
CA SER A 251 28.15 -23.20 -27.70
C SER A 251 28.25 -21.66 -27.65
N THR A 252 29.27 -21.13 -28.31
CA THR A 252 29.43 -19.71 -28.59
C THR A 252 29.37 -19.50 -30.09
N SER A 253 28.36 -18.77 -30.56
CA SER A 253 28.19 -18.42 -31.97
C SER A 253 27.49 -17.08 -32.09
N GLY A 254 27.67 -16.38 -33.20
CA GLY A 254 26.98 -15.11 -33.47
C GLY A 254 27.74 -13.85 -33.09
N ASN A 255 27.24 -12.72 -33.60
CA ASN A 255 27.80 -11.39 -33.34
C ASN A 255 27.02 -10.63 -32.25
N GLY A 256 26.09 -11.29 -31.54
CA GLY A 256 25.42 -10.71 -30.38
C GLY A 256 26.41 -9.96 -29.47
N ASP A 257 25.88 -8.93 -28.82
CA ASP A 257 26.60 -8.00 -27.96
C ASP A 257 26.99 -8.61 -26.61
N LYS A 258 26.26 -9.62 -26.11
CA LYS A 258 26.69 -10.51 -25.01
C LYS A 258 26.85 -9.84 -23.65
N ASN A 259 26.08 -8.80 -23.40
CA ASN A 259 26.12 -8.05 -22.14
C ASN A 259 25.30 -8.74 -21.06
N GLY A 260 25.61 -8.43 -19.79
CA GLY A 260 24.73 -8.75 -18.67
C GLY A 260 23.47 -7.87 -18.72
N PHE A 261 23.66 -6.56 -18.63
CA PHE A 261 22.59 -5.56 -18.67
C PHE A 261 22.90 -4.47 -19.71
N LYS A 262 22.19 -4.48 -20.84
CA LYS A 262 22.19 -3.44 -21.88
C LYS A 262 21.10 -2.41 -21.58
N LEU A 263 21.49 -1.24 -21.07
CA LEU A 263 20.58 -0.25 -20.44
C LEU A 263 20.11 0.88 -21.38
N GLY A 264 19.88 0.54 -22.65
CA GLY A 264 19.26 1.40 -23.65
C GLY A 264 20.16 1.72 -24.84
N GLY A 265 19.59 2.15 -25.98
CA GLY A 265 20.38 2.38 -27.20
C GLY A 265 19.77 3.35 -28.22
N SER A 266 20.48 3.56 -29.33
CA SER A 266 20.24 4.59 -30.37
C SER A 266 20.52 6.05 -29.98
N GLY A 267 21.21 6.33 -28.86
CA GLY A 267 21.42 7.73 -28.47
C GLY A 267 20.20 8.40 -27.86
N ILE A 268 19.18 7.62 -27.49
CA ILE A 268 17.91 8.10 -26.97
C ILE A 268 17.94 8.11 -25.44
N ALA A 269 17.65 9.27 -24.85
CA ALA A 269 17.70 9.45 -23.40
C ALA A 269 16.54 8.75 -22.70
N VAL A 270 16.85 7.76 -21.85
CA VAL A 270 15.90 7.12 -20.94
C VAL A 270 16.53 6.92 -19.57
N ASN A 271 15.87 7.42 -18.53
CA ASN A 271 16.38 7.40 -17.16
C ASN A 271 16.01 6.10 -16.44
N HIS A 272 16.62 4.98 -16.85
CA HIS A 272 16.39 3.68 -16.20
C HIS A 272 16.91 3.66 -14.76
N ILE A 273 16.46 2.69 -13.97
CA ILE A 273 16.92 2.47 -12.60
C ILE A 273 17.39 1.03 -12.50
N ILE A 274 18.65 0.82 -12.11
CA ILE A 274 19.20 -0.50 -11.82
C ILE A 274 19.87 -0.53 -10.46
N ARG A 275 19.44 -1.47 -9.62
CA ARG A 275 19.97 -1.60 -8.27
C ARG A 275 20.05 -3.03 -7.79
N ARG A 276 20.96 -3.26 -6.83
CA ARG A 276 21.13 -4.54 -6.13
C ARG A 276 21.36 -5.72 -7.07
N SER A 277 21.79 -5.44 -8.30
CA SER A 277 21.88 -6.45 -9.34
C SER A 277 23.32 -6.92 -9.51
N VAL A 278 23.48 -8.16 -9.94
CA VAL A 278 24.78 -8.82 -10.10
C VAL A 278 24.98 -9.24 -11.54
N ALA A 279 26.10 -8.83 -12.15
CA ALA A 279 26.49 -9.27 -13.49
C ALA A 279 27.83 -10.00 -13.44
N PHE A 280 27.93 -11.22 -13.96
CA PHE A 280 29.21 -11.92 -13.98
C PHE A 280 29.41 -12.90 -15.13
N ASN A 281 30.65 -13.12 -15.54
CA ASN A 281 31.00 -14.06 -16.62
C ASN A 281 30.26 -13.85 -17.94
N ASN A 282 29.68 -12.68 -18.20
CA ASN A 282 29.05 -12.40 -19.49
C ASN A 282 30.13 -12.27 -20.57
N GLY A 283 29.78 -12.64 -21.81
CA GLY A 283 30.68 -12.69 -22.95
C GLY A 283 31.22 -11.33 -23.39
N HIS A 284 30.69 -10.24 -22.85
CA HIS A 284 31.16 -8.88 -23.07
C HIS A 284 31.13 -8.04 -21.79
N HIS A 285 30.22 -7.06 -21.67
CA HIS A 285 30.14 -6.18 -20.51
C HIS A 285 29.20 -6.72 -19.41
N GLY A 286 29.47 -6.35 -18.16
CA GLY A 286 28.51 -6.59 -17.08
C GLY A 286 27.30 -5.65 -17.17
N PHE A 287 27.57 -4.35 -17.10
CA PHE A 287 26.58 -3.27 -17.24
C PHE A 287 27.05 -2.30 -18.31
N THR A 288 26.19 -1.94 -19.27
CA THR A 288 26.51 -0.96 -20.31
C THR A 288 25.38 0.03 -20.50
N ASP A 289 25.71 1.30 -20.70
CA ASP A 289 24.71 2.32 -21.07
C ASP A 289 24.26 2.18 -22.53
N ASN A 290 25.01 1.43 -23.33
CA ASN A 290 24.78 1.13 -24.74
C ASN A 290 24.30 2.33 -25.57
N ASN A 291 24.93 3.49 -25.37
CA ASN A 291 24.61 4.73 -26.06
C ASN A 291 23.43 5.53 -25.50
N ASN A 292 22.78 5.15 -24.41
CA ASN A 292 21.74 5.95 -23.75
C ASN A 292 22.34 7.18 -23.03
N PRO A 293 22.04 8.42 -23.44
CA PRO A 293 22.53 9.64 -22.77
C PRO A 293 21.69 10.06 -21.55
N GLY A 294 20.64 9.31 -21.21
CA GLY A 294 19.80 9.56 -20.05
C GLY A 294 20.53 9.37 -18.72
N ASN A 295 19.99 9.97 -17.66
CA ASN A 295 20.52 9.82 -16.32
C ASN A 295 20.02 8.50 -15.73
N ILE A 296 20.71 7.41 -16.08
CA ILE A 296 20.48 6.08 -15.51
C ILE A 296 20.93 6.10 -14.04
N GLU A 297 20.05 5.68 -13.13
CA GLU A 297 20.41 5.48 -11.73
C GLU A 297 21.02 4.08 -11.56
N VAL A 298 22.30 4.03 -11.19
CA VAL A 298 23.07 2.79 -11.01
C VAL A 298 23.52 2.72 -9.56
N THR A 299 22.81 1.94 -8.75
CA THR A 299 22.95 1.98 -7.28
C THR A 299 23.17 0.58 -6.69
N ASN A 300 24.22 0.37 -5.89
CA ASN A 300 24.47 -0.89 -5.18
C ASN A 300 24.46 -2.10 -6.13
N ASN A 301 25.20 -2.06 -7.24
CA ASN A 301 25.35 -3.22 -8.12
C ASN A 301 26.71 -3.87 -7.92
N THR A 302 26.84 -5.16 -8.19
CA THR A 302 28.13 -5.85 -8.21
C THR A 302 28.38 -6.46 -9.58
N SER A 303 29.56 -6.23 -10.15
CA SER A 303 29.97 -6.82 -11.42
C SER A 303 31.29 -7.54 -11.26
N TYR A 304 31.38 -8.75 -11.81
CA TYR A 304 32.51 -9.66 -11.60
C TYR A 304 32.86 -10.48 -12.82
N ASN A 305 34.12 -10.47 -13.25
CA ASN A 305 34.69 -11.39 -14.24
C ASN A 305 33.94 -11.45 -15.57
N ASN A 306 33.44 -10.30 -16.05
CA ASN A 306 32.92 -10.19 -17.41
C ASN A 306 34.11 -10.11 -18.40
N ALA A 307 33.89 -10.58 -19.64
CA ALA A 307 34.97 -10.74 -20.61
C ALA A 307 35.63 -9.40 -21.02
N GLU A 308 34.88 -8.30 -20.95
CA GLU A 308 35.41 -6.95 -21.10
C GLU A 308 35.25 -6.14 -19.80
N SER A 309 34.69 -4.93 -19.87
CA SER A 309 34.44 -4.08 -18.71
C SER A 309 33.29 -4.63 -17.86
N ASN A 310 33.43 -4.52 -16.55
CA ASN A 310 32.34 -4.80 -15.62
C ASN A 310 31.26 -3.71 -15.70
N PHE A 311 31.69 -2.45 -15.86
CA PHE A 311 30.85 -1.29 -16.13
C PHE A 311 31.40 -0.52 -17.33
N ASN A 312 30.59 -0.40 -18.39
CA ASN A 312 30.91 0.31 -19.62
C ASN A 312 29.91 1.45 -19.85
N PHE A 313 30.13 2.58 -19.18
CA PHE A 313 29.41 3.84 -19.37
C PHE A 313 30.29 4.79 -20.15
N ARG A 314 29.92 5.04 -21.40
CA ARG A 314 30.75 5.72 -22.40
C ARG A 314 31.01 7.19 -22.08
N GLU A 315 31.97 7.80 -22.75
CA GLU A 315 32.18 9.25 -22.65
C GLU A 315 30.90 10.02 -23.02
N GLY A 316 30.51 10.99 -22.20
CA GLY A 316 29.26 11.73 -22.35
C GLY A 316 28.04 11.10 -21.69
N SER A 317 28.18 9.93 -21.05
CA SER A 317 27.12 9.36 -20.22
C SER A 317 26.77 10.29 -19.05
N THR A 318 25.47 10.38 -18.72
CA THR A 318 24.96 11.22 -17.62
C THR A 318 24.48 10.42 -16.42
N ALA A 319 24.77 9.11 -16.39
CA ALA A 319 24.38 8.20 -15.33
C ALA A 319 24.83 8.69 -13.94
N THR A 320 24.08 8.34 -12.91
CA THR A 320 24.42 8.61 -11.52
C THR A 320 24.78 7.31 -10.79
N PHE A 321 25.99 7.25 -10.23
CA PHE A 321 26.54 6.06 -9.58
C PHE A 321 26.59 6.20 -8.06
N ARG A 322 26.09 5.18 -7.36
CA ARG A 322 26.17 5.03 -5.89
C ARG A 322 26.55 3.60 -5.53
N ASN A 323 27.52 3.44 -4.63
CA ASN A 323 27.79 2.16 -3.95
C ASN A 323 28.04 0.97 -4.90
N ASN A 324 28.47 1.17 -6.14
CA ASN A 324 28.69 0.06 -7.07
C ASN A 324 30.04 -0.61 -6.81
N LEU A 325 30.12 -1.91 -7.07
CA LEU A 325 31.29 -2.73 -6.88
C LEU A 325 31.68 -3.41 -8.19
N SER A 326 32.84 -3.05 -8.72
CA SER A 326 33.49 -3.79 -9.80
C SER A 326 34.70 -4.55 -9.28
N PHE A 327 34.80 -5.84 -9.61
CA PHE A 327 35.96 -6.66 -9.24
C PHE A 327 36.33 -7.62 -10.36
N ASN A 328 37.62 -7.65 -10.73
CA ASN A 328 38.21 -8.57 -11.71
C ASN A 328 37.47 -8.56 -13.07
N ALA A 329 37.88 -7.74 -14.04
CA ALA A 329 37.26 -7.70 -15.37
C ALA A 329 38.32 -7.84 -16.47
N GLY A 330 37.92 -8.25 -17.68
CA GLY A 330 38.85 -8.37 -18.82
C GLY A 330 39.38 -7.02 -19.32
N SER A 331 38.62 -5.95 -19.14
CA SER A 331 38.99 -4.57 -19.51
C SER A 331 38.70 -3.58 -18.39
N SER A 332 39.42 -2.44 -18.37
CA SER A 332 39.14 -1.35 -17.42
C SER A 332 37.70 -0.83 -17.57
N ASP A 333 37.07 -0.46 -16.46
CA ASP A 333 35.74 0.13 -16.45
C ASP A 333 35.74 1.54 -17.05
N LYS A 334 34.67 1.83 -17.77
CA LYS A 334 34.30 3.20 -18.16
C LYS A 334 33.19 3.64 -17.22
N SER A 335 33.49 4.59 -16.35
CA SER A 335 32.61 5.07 -15.29
C SER A 335 32.19 6.53 -15.49
N ASN A 336 31.98 6.94 -16.75
CA ASN A 336 31.65 8.31 -17.08
C ASN A 336 30.23 8.64 -16.58
N GLY A 337 30.10 9.72 -15.82
CA GLY A 337 28.84 10.14 -15.21
C GLY A 337 29.09 10.82 -13.87
N THR A 338 28.04 10.91 -13.05
CA THR A 338 28.10 11.54 -11.72
C THR A 338 28.29 10.49 -10.64
N GLU A 339 29.47 10.45 -10.04
CA GLU A 339 29.73 9.63 -8.86
C GLU A 339 29.30 10.36 -7.59
N VAL A 340 28.47 9.73 -6.76
CA VAL A 340 28.01 10.31 -5.50
C VAL A 340 28.87 9.80 -4.35
N GLY A 341 29.62 10.73 -3.75
CA GLY A 341 30.62 10.42 -2.73
C GLY A 341 31.75 9.55 -3.27
N SER A 342 32.53 8.97 -2.37
CA SER A 342 33.61 8.03 -2.72
C SER A 342 33.14 6.57 -2.67
N SER A 343 31.90 6.30 -3.02
CA SER A 343 31.24 5.00 -2.73
C SER A 343 31.33 3.96 -3.83
N ASN A 344 31.73 4.33 -5.05
CA ASN A 344 31.83 3.40 -6.18
C ASN A 344 33.25 2.87 -6.32
N VAL A 345 33.36 1.55 -6.48
CA VAL A 345 34.63 0.85 -6.72
C VAL A 345 34.69 0.45 -8.18
N TRP A 346 35.74 0.88 -8.86
CA TRP A 346 35.97 0.64 -10.28
C TRP A 346 37.20 -0.22 -10.49
N TRP A 347 37.10 -1.15 -11.44
CA TRP A 347 38.23 -1.93 -11.92
C TRP A 347 38.97 -1.12 -12.99
N LYS A 348 40.17 -0.63 -12.65
CA LYS A 348 41.03 0.11 -13.58
C LYS A 348 42.46 -0.38 -13.44
N ASN A 349 43.11 -0.68 -14.56
CA ASN A 349 44.50 -1.14 -14.59
C ASN A 349 44.74 -2.37 -13.68
N ASN A 350 43.84 -3.34 -13.72
CA ASN A 350 43.88 -4.58 -12.94
C ASN A 350 43.78 -4.42 -11.41
N VAL A 351 43.21 -3.30 -10.94
CA VAL A 351 42.96 -3.06 -9.52
C VAL A 351 41.57 -2.45 -9.33
N SER A 352 40.84 -2.94 -8.33
CA SER A 352 39.56 -2.36 -7.90
C SER A 352 39.78 -1.30 -6.83
N THR A 353 39.48 -0.04 -7.15
CA THR A 353 39.68 1.09 -6.23
C THR A 353 38.54 2.11 -6.30
N ASN A 354 38.41 2.94 -5.26
CA ASN A 354 37.55 4.13 -5.28
C ASN A 354 38.36 5.42 -5.05
N SER A 355 37.70 6.57 -5.20
CA SER A 355 38.30 7.89 -4.94
C SER A 355 38.59 8.18 -3.46
N GLY A 356 38.11 7.34 -2.55
CA GLY A 356 38.33 7.43 -1.11
C GLY A 356 39.53 6.62 -0.60
N GLY A 357 40.27 5.96 -1.49
CA GLY A 357 41.45 5.16 -1.16
C GLY A 357 41.18 3.70 -0.80
N LEU A 358 39.94 3.23 -0.94
CA LEU A 358 39.57 1.81 -0.81
C LEU A 358 40.26 0.99 -1.91
N VAL A 359 40.77 -0.19 -1.55
CA VAL A 359 41.36 -1.15 -2.49
C VAL A 359 40.75 -2.51 -2.23
N VAL A 360 40.01 -3.04 -3.20
CA VAL A 360 39.33 -4.34 -3.05
C VAL A 360 40.22 -5.48 -3.51
N SER A 361 40.20 -6.56 -2.73
CA SER A 361 40.92 -7.80 -2.97
C SER A 361 40.01 -9.02 -2.86
N SER A 362 40.51 -10.21 -3.19
CA SER A 362 39.75 -11.44 -2.95
C SER A 362 39.47 -11.72 -1.46
N ALA A 363 40.25 -11.12 -0.54
CA ALA A 363 40.06 -11.30 0.91
C ALA A 363 38.83 -10.56 1.44
N ASP A 364 38.31 -9.60 0.68
CA ASP A 364 37.08 -8.89 1.00
C ASP A 364 35.82 -9.74 0.80
N PHE A 365 35.95 -10.89 0.14
CA PHE A 365 34.84 -11.78 -0.15
C PHE A 365 34.97 -13.10 0.62
N ILE A 366 33.83 -13.66 1.03
CA ILE A 366 33.75 -15.03 1.56
C ILE A 366 34.11 -16.03 0.45
N SER A 367 33.63 -15.78 -0.78
CA SER A 367 33.94 -16.60 -1.95
C SER A 367 33.85 -15.78 -3.24
N THR A 368 34.79 -16.00 -4.15
CA THR A 368 34.76 -15.50 -5.54
C THR A 368 34.39 -16.60 -6.54
N SER A 369 34.06 -17.80 -6.06
CA SER A 369 33.58 -18.90 -6.91
C SER A 369 32.09 -18.71 -7.21
N PRO A 370 31.68 -18.61 -8.48
CA PRO A 370 30.28 -18.42 -8.85
C PRO A 370 29.35 -19.48 -8.27
N SER A 371 28.22 -19.03 -7.76
CA SER A 371 27.11 -19.86 -7.30
C SER A 371 25.81 -19.09 -7.52
N VAL A 372 24.85 -19.71 -8.21
CA VAL A 372 23.51 -19.14 -8.41
C VAL A 372 22.49 -20.25 -8.16
N GLY A 373 21.65 -20.05 -7.17
CA GLY A 373 20.44 -20.83 -6.92
C GLY A 373 19.24 -19.90 -6.73
N LYS A 374 18.15 -20.45 -6.20
CA LYS A 374 16.95 -19.69 -5.84
C LYS A 374 16.56 -19.94 -4.39
N ASN A 375 16.01 -18.94 -3.73
CA ASN A 375 15.34 -19.07 -2.44
C ASN A 375 13.97 -19.73 -2.62
N THR A 376 13.30 -20.08 -1.52
CA THR A 376 11.95 -20.67 -1.54
C THR A 376 10.92 -19.75 -2.21
N ASP A 377 11.09 -18.43 -2.10
CA ASP A 377 10.25 -17.44 -2.76
C ASP A 377 10.58 -17.25 -4.26
N GLY A 378 11.57 -17.98 -4.79
CA GLY A 378 12.04 -17.90 -6.17
C GLY A 378 13.11 -16.84 -6.44
N SER A 379 13.39 -15.94 -5.49
CA SER A 379 14.40 -14.90 -5.66
C SER A 379 15.81 -15.49 -5.77
N PRO A 380 16.79 -14.78 -6.35
CA PRO A 380 18.13 -15.32 -6.55
C PRO A 380 18.81 -15.60 -5.21
N ASN A 381 19.64 -16.64 -5.17
CA ASN A 381 20.46 -16.98 -4.01
C ASN A 381 21.89 -17.25 -4.47
N LEU A 382 22.80 -16.33 -4.14
CA LEU A 382 24.21 -16.44 -4.51
C LEU A 382 25.05 -17.21 -3.47
N GLY A 383 24.45 -17.70 -2.39
CA GLY A 383 25.17 -18.35 -1.30
C GLY A 383 26.29 -17.45 -0.76
N ASN A 384 27.53 -17.95 -0.79
CA ASN A 384 28.72 -17.20 -0.36
C ASN A 384 29.38 -16.40 -1.50
N PHE A 385 28.96 -16.58 -2.75
CA PHE A 385 29.56 -15.92 -3.89
C PHE A 385 29.37 -14.40 -3.81
N LEU A 386 30.48 -13.65 -3.79
CA LEU A 386 30.55 -12.20 -3.64
C LEU A 386 29.91 -11.66 -2.33
N ALA A 387 29.68 -12.51 -1.32
CA ALA A 387 29.36 -12.04 0.02
C ALA A 387 30.59 -11.36 0.62
N LEU A 388 30.42 -10.22 1.29
CA LEU A 388 31.51 -9.56 1.99
C LEU A 388 31.96 -10.37 3.21
N ALA A 389 33.28 -10.51 3.37
CA ALA A 389 33.90 -11.08 4.57
C ALA A 389 33.74 -10.11 5.75
N SER A 390 33.66 -10.61 6.98
CA SER A 390 33.34 -9.82 8.19
C SER A 390 34.32 -8.68 8.50
N GLY A 391 35.52 -8.68 7.90
CA GLY A 391 36.54 -7.65 8.05
C GLY A 391 36.68 -6.74 6.83
N SER A 392 35.82 -6.87 5.82
CA SER A 392 35.89 -6.03 4.62
C SER A 392 35.57 -4.57 4.97
N ASP A 393 36.37 -3.67 4.42
CA ASP A 393 36.21 -2.22 4.50
C ASP A 393 35.11 -1.68 3.56
N MET A 394 34.47 -2.56 2.77
CA MET A 394 33.24 -2.26 2.03
C MET A 394 31.97 -2.27 2.89
N ILE A 395 32.07 -2.75 4.13
CA ILE A 395 30.93 -2.85 5.04
C ILE A 395 30.64 -1.48 5.69
N ASN A 396 29.38 -1.03 5.64
CA ASN A 396 28.91 0.24 6.21
C ASN A 396 29.59 1.51 5.67
N THR A 397 30.11 1.48 4.43
CA THR A 397 30.86 2.60 3.84
C THR A 397 30.18 3.27 2.65
N GLY A 398 29.06 2.73 2.18
CA GLY A 398 28.25 3.31 1.11
C GLY A 398 27.55 4.61 1.51
N VAL A 399 27.09 5.36 0.51
CA VAL A 399 26.20 6.51 0.68
C VAL A 399 24.75 6.05 0.85
N ILE A 400 24.04 6.66 1.80
CA ILE A 400 22.61 6.41 2.01
C ILE A 400 21.82 6.98 0.83
N THR A 401 20.92 6.18 0.27
CA THR A 401 20.04 6.57 -0.83
C THR A 401 18.68 5.89 -0.73
N SER A 402 17.66 6.48 -1.34
CA SER A 402 16.32 5.92 -1.35
C SER A 402 16.27 4.59 -2.10
N GLY A 403 15.45 3.65 -1.61
CA GLY A 403 15.26 2.34 -2.25
C GLY A 403 16.33 1.30 -1.92
N ILE A 404 17.28 1.61 -1.04
CA ILE A 404 18.32 0.71 -0.56
C ILE A 404 18.12 0.43 0.93
N THR A 405 17.72 -0.79 1.27
CA THR A 405 17.63 -1.30 2.65
C THR A 405 18.96 -1.85 3.16
N TYR A 406 19.48 -1.35 4.26
CA TYR A 406 20.79 -1.75 4.78
C TYR A 406 20.75 -2.06 6.26
N SER A 407 21.80 -2.73 6.75
CA SER A 407 22.03 -2.99 8.17
C SER A 407 23.19 -2.12 8.66
N GLY A 408 23.22 -1.80 9.96
CA GLY A 408 24.29 -0.98 10.53
C GLY A 408 24.13 0.52 10.28
N SER A 409 25.24 1.22 10.03
CA SER A 409 25.30 2.69 9.94
C SER A 409 25.14 3.23 8.53
N ALA A 410 25.41 2.44 7.49
CA ALA A 410 25.22 2.82 6.09
C ALA A 410 25.15 1.56 5.20
N PRO A 411 24.70 1.65 3.94
CA PRO A 411 24.76 0.52 3.00
C PRO A 411 26.18 0.01 2.81
N ASP A 412 26.29 -1.30 2.58
CA ASP A 412 27.53 -1.87 2.08
C ASP A 412 27.75 -1.47 0.60
N ILE A 413 29.01 -1.46 0.17
CA ILE A 413 29.34 -1.29 -1.25
C ILE A 413 29.07 -2.61 -1.98
N GLY A 414 28.35 -2.53 -3.12
CA GLY A 414 27.92 -3.65 -3.93
C GLY A 414 26.46 -4.04 -3.73
N ALA A 415 26.05 -5.12 -4.40
CA ALA A 415 24.68 -5.63 -4.41
C ALA A 415 24.29 -6.36 -3.13
N ARG A 416 25.28 -6.89 -2.40
CA ARG A 416 25.07 -7.78 -1.26
C ARG A 416 25.34 -7.05 0.04
N GLU A 417 24.33 -7.05 0.91
CA GLU A 417 24.43 -6.52 2.26
C GLU A 417 24.93 -7.60 3.22
N SER A 418 25.98 -7.30 3.98
CA SER A 418 26.53 -8.14 5.04
C SER A 418 25.56 -8.22 6.23
N GLY A 419 25.52 -9.37 6.91
CA GLY A 419 24.63 -9.58 8.06
C GLY A 419 23.14 -9.75 7.73
N SER A 420 22.72 -9.57 6.47
CA SER A 420 21.36 -9.90 6.01
C SER A 420 21.32 -11.32 5.44
N THR A 421 20.55 -12.22 6.06
CA THR A 421 20.24 -13.56 5.48
C THR A 421 19.10 -13.50 4.47
N THR A 422 18.42 -12.36 4.34
CA THR A 422 17.38 -12.13 3.35
C THR A 422 17.96 -11.29 2.23
N ASN A 423 17.87 -11.80 1.00
CA ASN A 423 18.28 -11.05 -0.17
C ASN A 423 17.52 -9.69 -0.17
N PRO A 424 18.18 -8.56 -0.48
CA PRO A 424 17.61 -7.25 -0.21
C PRO A 424 16.50 -6.92 -1.21
N GLY A 425 15.27 -6.96 -0.72
CA GLY A 425 14.06 -6.61 -1.44
C GLY A 425 12.89 -6.42 -0.48
N THR A 426 13.13 -5.93 0.73
CA THR A 426 12.06 -5.72 1.69
C THR A 426 11.37 -4.39 1.45
N TYR A 427 10.04 -4.40 1.35
CA TYR A 427 9.21 -3.23 1.08
C TYR A 427 8.39 -2.82 2.28
N ALA A 428 8.22 -1.52 2.46
CA ALA A 428 7.34 -0.96 3.47
C ALA A 428 5.89 -0.97 2.95
N LEU A 429 4.95 -1.40 3.81
CA LEU A 429 3.52 -1.25 3.59
C LEU A 429 2.99 -0.17 4.52
N SER A 430 2.62 0.98 3.97
CA SER A 430 1.90 2.02 4.71
C SER A 430 0.41 1.76 4.62
N ILE A 431 -0.25 1.71 5.78
CA ILE A 431 -1.69 1.43 5.86
C ILE A 431 -2.38 2.58 6.59
N THR A 432 -3.39 3.14 5.95
CA THR A 432 -4.17 4.27 6.48
C THR A 432 -5.63 3.87 6.63
N ALA A 433 -6.25 4.15 7.77
CA ALA A 433 -7.71 4.14 7.93
C ALA A 433 -8.24 5.57 7.72
N SER A 434 -9.26 5.74 6.87
CA SER A 434 -9.82 7.05 6.51
C SER A 434 -11.35 7.06 6.62
N PRO A 435 -11.95 7.85 7.53
CA PRO A 435 -11.28 8.58 8.60
C PRO A 435 -10.62 7.62 9.59
N SER A 436 -9.62 8.09 10.33
CA SER A 436 -8.90 7.25 11.32
C SER A 436 -9.80 6.74 12.44
N ALA A 437 -10.86 7.47 12.77
CA ALA A 437 -11.89 7.04 13.72
C ALA A 437 -12.82 5.96 13.16
N GLY A 438 -12.81 5.73 11.84
CA GLY A 438 -13.77 4.87 11.16
C GLY A 438 -13.48 3.37 11.26
N GLY A 439 -12.28 2.99 11.65
CA GLY A 439 -11.91 1.59 11.82
C GLY A 439 -10.42 1.40 11.98
N SER A 440 -10.03 0.12 11.97
CA SER A 440 -8.63 -0.29 11.99
C SER A 440 -8.34 -1.18 10.80
N VAL A 441 -7.06 -1.29 10.45
CA VAL A 441 -6.59 -2.23 9.44
C VAL A 441 -5.48 -3.06 10.04
N THR A 442 -5.54 -4.37 9.86
CA THR A 442 -4.47 -5.30 10.22
C THR A 442 -3.85 -5.90 8.97
N ALA A 443 -2.56 -6.21 9.04
CA ALA A 443 -1.81 -6.91 8.00
C ALA A 443 -1.44 -8.32 8.49
N SER A 444 -1.47 -9.31 7.60
CA SER A 444 -1.01 -10.67 7.88
C SER A 444 -0.22 -11.23 6.69
N PRO A 445 1.08 -11.53 6.82
CA PRO A 445 1.90 -11.30 8.03
C PRO A 445 1.94 -9.81 8.41
N ASN A 446 2.17 -9.50 9.69
CA ASN A 446 2.40 -8.12 10.13
C ASN A 446 3.90 -7.92 10.34
N ALA A 447 4.54 -7.11 9.50
CA ALA A 447 5.96 -6.83 9.56
C ALA A 447 6.24 -5.34 9.29
N SER A 448 7.37 -4.84 9.81
CA SER A 448 7.85 -3.48 9.52
C SER A 448 8.32 -3.31 8.07
N SER A 449 8.67 -4.42 7.42
CA SER A 449 8.97 -4.51 6.00
C SER A 449 8.76 -5.95 5.54
N TYR A 450 8.49 -6.13 4.26
CA TYR A 450 8.08 -7.40 3.67
C TYR A 450 9.00 -7.78 2.54
N ALA A 451 9.54 -8.99 2.53
CA ALA A 451 10.32 -9.47 1.39
C ALA A 451 9.52 -9.36 0.08
N ALA A 452 10.22 -9.16 -1.03
CA ALA A 452 9.63 -9.13 -2.36
C ALA A 452 8.74 -10.36 -2.59
N GLY A 453 7.56 -10.17 -3.19
CA GLY A 453 6.60 -11.24 -3.43
C GLY A 453 5.80 -11.67 -2.19
N THR A 454 6.04 -11.10 -1.01
CA THR A 454 5.20 -11.40 0.16
C THR A 454 3.78 -10.94 -0.10
N VAL A 455 2.83 -11.88 -0.13
CA VAL A 455 1.41 -11.57 -0.16
C VAL A 455 0.97 -11.20 1.25
N VAL A 456 0.56 -9.95 1.43
CA VAL A 456 0.06 -9.42 2.70
C VAL A 456 -1.44 -9.31 2.63
N THR A 457 -2.14 -10.07 3.46
CA THR A 457 -3.59 -9.96 3.64
C THR A 457 -3.89 -8.78 4.54
N LEU A 458 -4.59 -7.79 4.00
CA LEU A 458 -5.12 -6.64 4.73
C LEU A 458 -6.55 -6.91 5.14
N THR A 459 -6.85 -6.69 6.42
CA THR A 459 -8.21 -6.82 6.98
C THR A 459 -8.64 -5.49 7.57
N ALA A 460 -9.65 -4.87 6.99
CA ALA A 460 -10.33 -3.71 7.54
C ALA A 460 -11.39 -4.17 8.56
N ALA A 461 -11.27 -3.69 9.79
CA ALA A 461 -12.26 -3.84 10.84
C ALA A 461 -12.92 -2.48 11.13
N PRO A 462 -14.15 -2.25 10.65
CA PRO A 462 -14.88 -1.03 10.95
C PRO A 462 -15.05 -0.82 12.45
N ALA A 463 -14.88 0.43 12.90
CA ALA A 463 -15.24 0.82 14.25
C ALA A 463 -16.78 0.83 14.40
N SER A 464 -17.27 0.77 15.64
CA SER A 464 -18.70 0.92 15.90
C SER A 464 -19.24 2.21 15.27
N GLY A 465 -20.32 2.12 14.50
CA GLY A 465 -20.89 3.27 13.79
C GLY A 465 -20.22 3.58 12.45
N TYR A 466 -19.41 2.67 11.89
CA TYR A 466 -18.81 2.79 10.55
C TYR A 466 -18.99 1.52 9.73
N THR A 467 -19.07 1.66 8.41
CA THR A 467 -18.99 0.58 7.43
C THR A 467 -17.73 0.76 6.62
N PHE A 468 -17.06 -0.35 6.32
CA PHE A 468 -16.00 -0.33 5.35
C PHE A 468 -16.58 -0.01 3.97
N SER A 469 -16.05 1.01 3.30
CA SER A 469 -16.55 1.48 2.01
C SER A 469 -15.63 1.14 0.84
N GLY A 470 -14.38 0.76 1.09
CA GLY A 470 -13.50 0.19 0.09
C GLY A 470 -12.01 0.47 0.31
N TRP A 471 -11.18 -0.26 -0.42
CA TRP A 471 -9.73 -0.05 -0.46
C TRP A 471 -9.36 0.94 -1.56
N SER A 472 -8.30 1.72 -1.35
CA SER A 472 -7.68 2.57 -2.36
C SER A 472 -6.16 2.64 -2.19
N GLY A 473 -5.46 3.21 -3.18
CA GLY A 473 -4.00 3.18 -3.26
C GLY A 473 -3.53 1.91 -3.96
N ALA A 474 -2.67 1.13 -3.31
CA ALA A 474 -2.13 -0.12 -3.84
C ALA A 474 -3.08 -1.34 -3.74
N ALA A 475 -4.29 -1.15 -3.21
CA ALA A 475 -5.36 -2.15 -3.16
C ALA A 475 -6.68 -1.53 -3.60
N SER A 476 -7.64 -2.37 -3.99
CA SER A 476 -8.99 -1.95 -4.37
C SER A 476 -10.04 -3.00 -3.98
N GLY A 477 -11.33 -2.66 -4.13
CA GLY A 477 -12.45 -3.54 -3.80
C GLY A 477 -13.17 -3.15 -2.49
N THR A 478 -14.34 -3.74 -2.28
CA THR A 478 -15.26 -3.41 -1.17
C THR A 478 -15.34 -4.52 -0.11
N ALA A 479 -14.66 -5.64 -0.31
CA ALA A 479 -14.54 -6.68 0.72
C ALA A 479 -13.67 -6.18 1.89
N THR A 480 -14.05 -6.48 3.12
CA THR A 480 -13.29 -6.11 4.33
C THR A 480 -11.92 -6.79 4.41
N THR A 481 -11.63 -7.72 3.51
CA THR A 481 -10.30 -8.31 3.33
C THR A 481 -9.84 -8.09 1.89
N THR A 482 -8.55 -7.83 1.72
CA THR A 482 -7.88 -7.77 0.41
C THR A 482 -6.44 -8.24 0.57
N THR A 483 -5.74 -8.48 -0.52
CA THR A 483 -4.32 -8.87 -0.51
C THR A 483 -3.51 -7.88 -1.34
N VAL A 484 -2.33 -7.53 -0.86
CA VAL A 484 -1.32 -6.82 -1.64
C VAL A 484 -0.06 -7.64 -1.71
N THR A 485 0.54 -7.76 -2.89
CA THR A 485 1.83 -8.43 -3.04
C THR A 485 2.92 -7.40 -2.96
N MET A 486 3.80 -7.54 -1.96
CA MET A 486 4.84 -6.58 -1.65
C MET A 486 5.96 -6.67 -2.67
N ASN A 487 5.86 -5.83 -3.70
CA ASN A 487 6.81 -5.75 -4.82
C ASN A 487 7.30 -4.32 -5.04
N ASN A 488 7.12 -3.46 -4.07
CA ASN A 488 7.61 -2.08 -3.98
C ASN A 488 7.02 -1.54 -2.67
N ASN A 489 7.45 -0.37 -2.23
CA ASN A 489 6.77 0.28 -1.12
C ASN A 489 5.33 0.57 -1.54
N LEU A 490 4.37 0.07 -0.77
CA LEU A 490 2.94 0.20 -1.05
C LEU A 490 2.28 1.10 -0.02
N ALA A 491 1.31 1.89 -0.47
CA ALA A 491 0.43 2.66 0.41
C ALA A 491 -1.01 2.22 0.14
N VAL A 492 -1.70 1.72 1.16
CA VAL A 492 -3.10 1.28 1.09
C VAL A 492 -3.94 2.10 2.05
N THR A 493 -5.07 2.60 1.58
CA THR A 493 -6.06 3.29 2.42
C THR A 493 -7.33 2.45 2.50
N ALA A 494 -7.74 2.08 3.72
CA ALA A 494 -9.07 1.59 4.02
C ALA A 494 -10.00 2.77 4.24
N SER A 495 -10.99 2.92 3.37
CA SER A 495 -12.04 3.91 3.51
C SER A 495 -13.15 3.33 4.37
N PHE A 496 -13.58 4.12 5.35
CA PHE A 496 -14.73 3.85 6.20
C PHE A 496 -15.72 4.98 6.02
N THR A 497 -16.97 4.63 5.75
CA THR A 497 -18.07 5.59 5.80
C THR A 497 -18.68 5.47 7.18
N ALA A 498 -18.96 6.58 7.84
CA ALA A 498 -19.80 6.51 9.03
C ALA A 498 -21.08 5.78 8.62
N ASN A 499 -21.38 4.66 9.29
CA ASN A 499 -22.75 4.22 9.35
C ASN A 499 -23.45 5.45 9.87
N ASN A 500 -24.45 5.91 9.17
CA ASN A 500 -25.40 6.78 9.81
C ASN A 500 -25.98 5.95 10.95
N GLY A 501 -25.33 6.04 12.12
CA GLY A 501 -25.85 5.64 13.41
C GLY A 501 -26.97 6.62 13.64
N GLY A 502 -28.11 6.24 13.07
CA GLY A 502 -29.27 7.06 12.85
C GLY A 502 -29.81 6.64 11.50
N GLY A 503 -30.53 5.52 11.49
CA GLY A 503 -30.97 4.89 10.25
C GLY A 503 -31.84 5.81 9.39
N GLY A 504 -32.45 5.22 8.36
CA GLY A 504 -33.80 5.61 7.98
C GLY A 504 -34.80 5.34 9.12
N GLY A 505 -34.45 5.76 10.34
CA GLY A 505 -35.18 5.60 11.56
C GLY A 505 -35.99 6.86 11.80
N ASN A 506 -37.20 6.61 12.28
CA ASN A 506 -38.25 7.58 12.46
C ASN A 506 -37.70 8.90 13.05
N THR A 507 -38.09 10.02 12.45
CA THR A 507 -37.91 11.33 13.06
C THR A 507 -39.06 11.56 14.02
N ILE A 508 -38.74 11.98 15.24
CA ILE A 508 -39.74 12.61 16.12
C ILE A 508 -39.52 14.11 16.13
N ARG A 509 -40.62 14.85 16.15
CA ARG A 509 -40.62 16.28 16.45
C ARG A 509 -41.27 16.45 17.82
N ILE A 510 -40.55 17.11 18.71
CA ILE A 510 -41.03 17.51 20.04
C ILE A 510 -41.32 19.00 19.97
N ASP A 511 -42.62 19.33 20.00
CA ASP A 511 -43.12 20.70 20.01
C ASP A 511 -43.18 21.26 21.45
N ASP A 512 -43.43 22.56 21.59
CA ASP A 512 -43.45 23.30 22.85
C ASP A 512 -44.69 23.03 23.73
N ALA A 513 -45.57 22.13 23.29
CA ALA A 513 -46.78 21.73 23.99
C ALA A 513 -46.47 20.93 25.26
N ALA A 514 -46.69 21.54 26.42
CA ALA A 514 -46.50 20.92 27.73
C ALA A 514 -47.54 19.82 28.02
N THR A 515 -47.32 18.64 27.47
CA THR A 515 -48.05 17.41 27.80
C THR A 515 -47.11 16.43 28.49
N THR A 516 -47.65 15.60 29.39
CA THR A 516 -46.82 14.68 30.20
C THR A 516 -46.07 13.63 29.36
N THR A 517 -46.52 13.36 28.13
CA THR A 517 -45.96 12.39 27.19
C THR A 517 -45.37 13.01 25.92
N GLY A 518 -45.39 14.35 25.82
CA GLY A 518 -44.98 15.07 24.60
C GLY A 518 -43.48 15.27 24.45
N GLY A 519 -42.67 14.86 25.43
CA GLY A 519 -41.21 14.99 25.40
C GLY A 519 -40.70 16.39 25.74
N TYR A 520 -41.52 17.45 25.67
CA TYR A 520 -41.16 18.77 26.19
C TYR A 520 -41.41 18.86 27.69
N CYS A 521 -40.36 19.10 28.46
CA CYS A 521 -40.40 19.04 29.92
C CYS A 521 -40.30 20.41 30.61
N GLY A 522 -40.30 21.51 29.87
CA GLY A 522 -40.29 22.86 30.41
C GLY A 522 -38.98 23.61 30.17
N ALA A 523 -39.02 24.92 30.44
CA ALA A 523 -37.91 25.83 30.13
C ALA A 523 -37.73 26.92 31.18
N ASP A 524 -36.52 27.49 31.27
CA ASP A 524 -36.20 28.63 32.13
C ASP A 524 -36.59 29.97 31.47
N GLY A 525 -37.85 30.04 31.05
CA GLY A 525 -38.39 31.12 30.24
C GLY A 525 -39.91 31.09 30.20
N SER A 526 -40.47 31.75 29.20
CA SER A 526 -41.92 31.79 29.01
C SER A 526 -42.32 31.24 27.65
N ARG A 527 -43.42 30.50 27.63
CA ARG A 527 -44.10 30.09 26.39
C ARG A 527 -44.93 31.27 25.89
N GLN A 528 -44.69 31.72 24.67
CA GLN A 528 -45.25 32.95 24.11
C GLN A 528 -45.83 32.71 22.72
N ASN A 529 -46.70 33.60 22.26
CA ASN A 529 -47.32 33.57 20.93
C ASN A 529 -47.37 34.96 20.25
N SER A 530 -46.51 35.88 20.68
CA SER A 530 -46.51 37.26 20.15
C SER A 530 -45.94 37.39 18.74
N TYR A 531 -45.21 36.39 18.25
CA TYR A 531 -44.72 36.30 16.87
C TYR A 531 -45.41 35.15 16.13
N SER A 532 -45.92 35.44 14.94
CA SER A 532 -46.57 34.45 14.08
C SER A 532 -45.57 33.51 13.39
N GLY A 533 -46.04 32.35 12.95
CA GLY A 533 -45.27 31.38 12.16
C GLY A 533 -44.60 30.24 12.93
N ALA A 534 -44.71 30.26 14.27
CA ALA A 534 -44.39 29.13 15.13
C ALA A 534 -45.31 27.94 14.84
N ASP A 535 -44.78 26.72 14.86
CA ASP A 535 -45.59 25.50 14.73
C ASP A 535 -46.47 25.39 15.99
N GLY A 536 -47.72 24.94 15.87
CA GLY A 536 -48.65 24.93 17.02
C GLY A 536 -49.01 26.32 17.60
N GLY A 537 -48.47 27.41 17.06
CA GLY A 537 -48.79 28.80 17.40
C GLY A 537 -48.06 29.39 18.62
N TYR A 538 -47.10 28.67 19.20
CA TYR A 538 -46.35 29.11 20.38
C TYR A 538 -44.87 28.75 20.26
N TYR A 539 -44.03 29.47 21.00
CA TYR A 539 -42.59 29.21 21.09
C TYR A 539 -42.09 29.49 22.50
N ILE A 540 -40.88 29.02 22.78
CA ILE A 540 -40.18 29.26 24.03
C ILE A 540 -39.23 30.44 23.91
N ASN A 541 -39.45 31.44 24.77
CA ASN A 541 -38.55 32.56 24.97
C ASN A 541 -37.79 32.39 26.29
N LEU A 542 -36.49 32.12 26.21
CA LEU A 542 -35.64 31.97 27.38
C LEU A 542 -35.32 33.32 28.03
N SER A 543 -35.16 33.33 29.35
CA SER A 543 -34.73 34.55 30.05
C SER A 543 -33.34 34.98 29.58
N ASN A 544 -33.09 36.28 29.43
CA ASN A 544 -31.80 36.87 29.00
C ASN A 544 -30.70 36.72 30.08
N SER A 545 -30.31 35.49 30.37
CA SER A 545 -29.36 35.12 31.41
C SER A 545 -28.63 33.84 30.97
N ALA A 546 -27.40 33.65 31.46
CA ALA A 546 -26.66 32.42 31.22
C ALA A 546 -27.29 31.26 32.01
N SER A 547 -27.04 30.02 31.56
CA SER A 547 -27.55 28.80 32.19
C SER A 547 -29.08 28.70 32.23
N LYS A 548 -29.75 29.25 31.21
CA LYS A 548 -31.19 29.11 30.98
C LYS A 548 -31.40 28.15 29.82
N GLY A 549 -32.36 27.23 29.94
CA GLY A 549 -32.47 26.19 28.94
C GLY A 549 -33.87 25.65 28.73
N VAL A 550 -34.00 24.90 27.64
CA VAL A 550 -35.20 24.13 27.30
C VAL A 550 -34.90 22.66 27.52
N ASN A 551 -35.76 21.97 28.27
CA ASN A 551 -35.56 20.58 28.67
C ASN A 551 -36.49 19.65 27.88
N TYR A 552 -35.93 18.56 27.40
CA TYR A 552 -36.61 17.51 26.65
C TYR A 552 -36.34 16.14 27.28
N SER A 553 -37.30 15.22 27.14
CA SER A 553 -37.18 13.80 27.49
C SER A 553 -37.33 12.98 26.21
N ILE A 554 -36.34 12.14 25.93
CA ILE A 554 -36.29 11.32 24.71
C ILE A 554 -35.96 9.88 25.10
N THR A 555 -36.81 8.93 24.70
CA THR A 555 -36.59 7.51 24.93
C THR A 555 -36.10 6.85 23.66
N VAL A 556 -35.07 6.01 23.78
CA VAL A 556 -34.51 5.27 22.65
C VAL A 556 -34.32 3.79 22.99
N PRO A 557 -34.52 2.87 22.03
CA PRO A 557 -34.46 1.43 22.28
C PRO A 557 -33.03 0.91 22.52
N ALA A 558 -32.02 1.61 22.03
CA ALA A 558 -30.62 1.24 22.17
C ALA A 558 -29.72 2.47 22.27
N ALA A 559 -28.59 2.32 22.96
CA ALA A 559 -27.56 3.34 23.01
C ALA A 559 -26.99 3.56 21.62
N GLY A 560 -26.73 4.82 21.27
CA GLY A 560 -26.25 5.16 19.93
C GLY A 560 -26.20 6.65 19.70
N THR A 561 -25.75 7.04 18.52
CA THR A 561 -25.71 8.44 18.08
C THR A 561 -27.07 8.83 17.52
N TYR A 562 -27.53 10.04 17.88
CA TYR A 562 -28.78 10.63 17.39
C TYR A 562 -28.48 12.04 16.88
N SER A 563 -29.22 12.46 15.86
CA SER A 563 -29.13 13.80 15.26
C SER A 563 -30.21 14.70 15.82
N PHE A 564 -29.85 15.94 16.15
CA PHE A 564 -30.72 16.96 16.75
C PHE A 564 -30.76 18.20 15.86
N VAL A 565 -31.96 18.73 15.63
CA VAL A 565 -32.21 19.96 14.88
C VAL A 565 -33.24 20.80 15.62
N TRP A 566 -32.98 22.08 15.85
CA TRP A 566 -33.97 22.98 16.46
C TRP A 566 -34.52 23.93 15.41
N ARG A 567 -35.83 24.11 15.37
CA ARG A 567 -36.44 25.25 14.69
C ARG A 567 -36.47 26.44 15.62
N TYR A 568 -36.07 27.60 15.11
CA TYR A 568 -35.89 28.80 15.90
C TYR A 568 -36.08 30.07 15.05
N ALA A 569 -36.23 31.20 15.72
CA ALA A 569 -36.06 32.53 15.14
C ALA A 569 -35.11 33.37 15.99
N ASN A 570 -34.29 34.20 15.37
CA ASN A 570 -33.33 35.09 16.04
C ASN A 570 -33.35 36.47 15.38
N GLY A 571 -34.37 37.26 15.70
CA GLY A 571 -34.52 38.63 15.19
C GLY A 571 -33.69 39.67 15.95
N GLY A 572 -32.86 39.25 16.89
CA GLY A 572 -32.11 40.11 17.80
C GLY A 572 -30.94 40.86 17.14
N ALA A 573 -30.23 41.65 17.94
CA ALA A 573 -29.09 42.45 17.46
C ALA A 573 -27.85 41.60 17.11
N ASN A 574 -27.68 40.45 17.74
CA ASN A 574 -26.50 39.59 17.59
C ASN A 574 -26.51 38.81 16.27
N VAL A 575 -25.35 38.72 15.60
CA VAL A 575 -25.18 37.95 14.34
C VAL A 575 -25.39 36.45 14.51
N SER A 576 -25.22 35.94 15.73
CA SER A 576 -25.61 34.60 16.16
C SER A 576 -25.74 34.57 17.69
N THR A 577 -26.57 33.67 18.22
CA THR A 577 -26.60 33.33 19.65
C THR A 577 -26.09 31.89 19.84
N THR A 578 -25.61 31.55 21.04
CA THR A 578 -24.99 30.24 21.29
C THR A 578 -25.53 29.59 22.55
N ALA A 579 -25.77 28.28 22.47
CA ALA A 579 -26.11 27.43 23.59
C ALA A 579 -25.20 26.21 23.63
N ARG A 580 -25.10 25.52 24.76
CA ARG A 580 -24.53 24.17 24.84
C ARG A 580 -25.64 23.13 24.82
N LEU A 581 -25.35 21.95 24.30
CA LEU A 581 -26.21 20.77 24.38
C LEU A 581 -25.76 19.91 25.56
N LEU A 582 -26.67 19.63 26.49
CA LEU A 582 -26.47 18.70 27.59
C LEU A 582 -27.30 17.43 27.34
N VAL A 583 -26.69 16.27 27.52
CA VAL A 583 -27.36 14.96 27.52
C VAL A 583 -27.11 14.30 28.87
N ASN A 584 -28.18 13.94 29.58
CA ASN A 584 -28.12 13.33 30.91
C ASN A 584 -27.26 14.17 31.90
N GLY A 585 -27.36 15.50 31.80
CA GLY A 585 -26.60 16.47 32.60
C GLY A 585 -25.16 16.72 32.15
N ASN A 586 -24.64 15.98 31.17
CA ASN A 586 -23.27 16.13 30.66
C ASN A 586 -23.24 16.96 29.38
N THR A 587 -22.22 17.81 29.22
CA THR A 587 -22.02 18.57 27.98
C THR A 587 -21.69 17.64 26.82
N ALA A 588 -22.63 17.51 25.89
CA ALA A 588 -22.45 16.79 24.64
C ALA A 588 -21.87 17.69 23.54
N ILE A 589 -22.34 18.94 23.45
CA ILE A 589 -21.81 19.95 22.53
C ILE A 589 -21.59 21.25 23.31
N SER A 590 -20.37 21.78 23.28
CA SER A 590 -20.00 22.98 24.04
C SER A 590 -20.50 24.29 23.44
N ALA A 591 -20.79 24.32 22.13
CA ALA A 591 -21.29 25.48 21.41
C ALA A 591 -22.13 25.06 20.18
N LEU A 592 -23.43 25.30 20.26
CA LEU A 592 -24.43 25.17 19.21
C LEU A 592 -24.87 26.58 18.80
N SER A 593 -24.73 26.90 17.51
CA SER A 593 -24.97 28.23 16.97
C SER A 593 -26.41 28.38 16.47
N PHE A 594 -27.02 29.53 16.79
CA PHE A 594 -28.32 29.99 16.33
C PHE A 594 -28.16 31.32 15.58
N PRO A 595 -27.73 31.27 14.30
CA PRO A 595 -27.53 32.45 13.46
C PRO A 595 -28.72 33.40 13.41
N LYS A 596 -28.45 34.69 13.24
CA LYS A 596 -29.49 35.73 13.07
C LYS A 596 -30.44 35.40 11.91
N THR A 597 -31.74 35.55 12.14
CA THR A 597 -32.77 35.52 11.10
C THR A 597 -33.20 36.95 10.74
N SER A 598 -33.92 37.11 9.63
CA SER A 598 -34.34 38.43 9.14
C SER A 598 -35.33 39.14 10.07
N ALA A 599 -36.10 38.41 10.88
CA ALA A 599 -37.05 38.93 11.86
C ALA A 599 -37.42 37.84 12.88
N TRP A 600 -38.07 38.22 13.99
CA TRP A 600 -38.63 37.28 14.97
C TRP A 600 -39.78 36.41 14.43
N THR A 601 -40.33 36.74 13.26
CA THR A 601 -41.30 35.93 12.50
C THR A 601 -40.64 35.09 11.41
N SER A 602 -39.32 35.19 11.23
CA SER A 602 -38.56 34.43 10.24
C SER A 602 -37.94 33.20 10.91
N TRP A 603 -38.59 32.06 10.74
CA TRP A 603 -38.22 30.78 11.35
C TRP A 603 -37.33 29.97 10.42
N THR A 604 -36.26 29.41 10.97
CA THR A 604 -35.33 28.49 10.28
C THR A 604 -34.94 27.36 11.22
N THR A 605 -34.19 26.38 10.71
CA THR A 605 -33.59 25.33 11.54
C THR A 605 -32.09 25.56 11.75
N THR A 606 -31.57 25.04 12.86
CA THR A 606 -30.12 24.87 13.03
C THR A 606 -29.59 23.85 12.02
N GLY A 607 -28.27 23.84 11.80
CA GLY A 607 -27.62 22.65 11.27
C GLY A 607 -27.83 21.46 12.21
N ALA A 608 -27.83 20.25 11.66
CA ALA A 608 -27.88 19.02 12.45
C ALA A 608 -26.62 18.86 13.29
N VAL A 609 -26.78 18.55 14.57
CA VAL A 609 -25.68 18.15 15.47
C VAL A 609 -25.94 16.77 16.03
N THR A 610 -24.89 16.02 16.34
CA THR A 610 -25.01 14.66 16.86
C THR A 610 -24.57 14.55 18.31
N ALA A 611 -25.28 13.72 19.08
CA ALA A 611 -24.89 13.34 20.44
C ALA A 611 -25.26 11.89 20.71
N THR A 612 -24.56 11.25 21.65
CA THR A 612 -24.85 9.87 22.05
C THR A 612 -25.94 9.85 23.11
N LEU A 613 -27.03 9.12 22.85
CA LEU A 613 -28.05 8.78 23.84
C LEU A 613 -27.79 7.37 24.37
N ALA A 614 -28.05 7.15 25.66
CA ALA A 614 -28.04 5.83 26.27
C ALA A 614 -29.36 5.09 25.94
N ALA A 615 -29.37 3.75 25.98
CA ALA A 615 -30.61 3.00 25.87
C ALA A 615 -31.58 3.38 27.00
N GLY A 616 -32.86 3.55 26.68
CA GLY A 616 -33.89 4.03 27.61
C GLY A 616 -34.12 5.53 27.52
N THR A 617 -34.64 6.13 28.60
CA THR A 617 -34.99 7.55 28.66
C THR A 617 -33.77 8.42 28.94
N ASN A 618 -33.60 9.46 28.15
CA ASN A 618 -32.53 10.44 28.25
C ASN A 618 -33.10 11.84 28.49
N THR A 619 -32.41 12.64 29.30
CA THR A 619 -32.69 14.08 29.41
C THR A 619 -31.81 14.84 28.45
N VAL A 620 -32.40 15.75 27.68
CA VAL A 620 -31.70 16.59 26.71
C VAL A 620 -32.03 18.05 26.98
N ARG A 621 -31.01 18.90 27.04
CA ARG A 621 -31.18 20.33 27.33
C ARG A 621 -30.31 21.18 26.42
N ILE A 622 -30.92 22.16 25.76
CA ILE A 622 -30.16 23.30 25.21
C ILE A 622 -30.07 24.37 26.28
N GLU A 623 -28.89 24.92 26.51
CA GLU A 623 -28.65 25.87 27.59
C GLU A 623 -27.78 27.05 27.15
N THR A 624 -28.25 28.27 27.43
CA THR A 624 -27.55 29.51 27.10
C THR A 624 -26.20 29.60 27.81
N THR A 625 -25.18 30.02 27.08
CA THR A 625 -23.81 30.17 27.62
C THR A 625 -23.47 31.61 28.01
N SER A 626 -24.28 32.59 27.61
CA SER A 626 -24.10 34.01 27.89
C SER A 626 -25.37 34.64 28.45
N ALA A 627 -25.22 35.76 29.17
CA ALA A 627 -26.33 36.55 29.70
C ALA A 627 -26.81 37.61 28.67
N THR A 628 -27.20 37.15 27.48
CA THR A 628 -27.64 37.99 26.37
C THR A 628 -28.98 37.48 25.83
N GLU A 629 -29.66 38.30 25.03
CA GLU A 629 -30.82 37.86 24.23
C GLU A 629 -30.47 36.61 23.41
N PHE A 630 -31.34 35.61 23.46
CA PHE A 630 -31.17 34.31 22.81
C PHE A 630 -32.24 34.09 21.74
N ALA A 631 -32.00 33.17 20.81
CA ALA A 631 -33.01 32.74 19.86
C ALA A 631 -34.29 32.21 20.57
N ILE A 632 -35.46 32.48 20.00
CA ILE A 632 -36.70 31.84 20.43
C ILE A 632 -36.81 30.46 19.78
N ILE A 633 -37.21 29.46 20.55
CA ILE A 633 -37.17 28.05 20.16
C ILE A 633 -38.60 27.56 19.93
N ASP A 634 -38.84 26.97 18.76
CA ASP A 634 -40.15 26.44 18.36
C ASP A 634 -40.24 24.96 18.73
N TRP A 635 -39.53 24.11 17.99
CA TRP A 635 -39.49 22.66 18.24
C TRP A 635 -38.08 22.07 18.13
N LEU A 636 -37.95 20.82 18.61
CA LEU A 636 -36.79 19.96 18.44
C LEU A 636 -37.14 18.76 17.54
N GLU A 637 -36.34 18.48 16.53
CA GLU A 637 -36.35 17.22 15.78
C GLU A 637 -35.20 16.32 16.23
N VAL A 638 -35.52 15.05 16.46
CA VAL A 638 -34.56 14.01 16.78
C VAL A 638 -34.70 12.89 15.76
N THR A 639 -33.60 12.61 15.06
CA THR A 639 -33.53 11.53 14.07
C THR A 639 -32.55 10.48 14.56
N GLY A 640 -32.99 9.23 14.59
CA GLY A 640 -32.13 8.11 14.95
C GLY A 640 -32.87 6.78 14.97
N ASN A 641 -32.36 5.79 15.70
CA ASN A 641 -32.99 4.47 15.80
C ASN A 641 -34.28 4.53 16.64
N SER A 642 -35.43 4.70 15.99
CA SER A 642 -36.76 4.75 16.61
C SER A 642 -36.85 5.59 17.89
N PRO A 643 -36.42 6.87 17.87
CA PRO A 643 -36.61 7.75 19.00
C PRO A 643 -38.11 7.93 19.29
N ALA A 644 -38.45 8.09 20.56
CA ALA A 644 -39.80 8.41 21.01
C ALA A 644 -39.75 9.56 22.02
N ALA A 645 -40.79 10.40 22.03
CA ALA A 645 -40.98 11.38 23.09
C ALA A 645 -41.07 10.65 24.45
N GLY A 646 -40.24 11.06 25.40
CA GLY A 646 -40.23 10.50 26.75
C GLY A 646 -41.25 11.16 27.67
N THR A 647 -41.58 10.49 28.76
CA THR A 647 -42.47 11.05 29.80
C THR A 647 -41.69 12.02 30.69
N CYS A 648 -42.24 13.21 30.93
CA CYS A 648 -41.65 14.19 31.83
C CYS A 648 -42.11 13.91 33.28
N GLY A 649 -41.26 13.25 34.08
CA GLY A 649 -41.55 12.96 35.50
C GLY A 649 -41.24 14.13 36.43
N SER A 650 -42.05 14.35 37.47
CA SER A 650 -41.87 15.42 38.46
C SER A 650 -40.56 15.31 39.27
N THR A 651 -39.98 14.11 39.37
CA THR A 651 -38.66 13.86 39.99
C THR A 651 -37.47 14.18 39.08
N LEU A 652 -37.65 14.17 37.75
CA LEU A 652 -36.58 14.48 36.78
C LEU A 652 -36.37 15.99 36.58
N LEU A 653 -37.37 16.81 36.90
CA LEU A 653 -37.29 18.27 36.76
C LEU A 653 -36.62 18.97 37.95
N ASN A 654 -36.70 18.38 39.14
CA ASN A 654 -36.08 18.95 40.35
C ASN A 654 -34.55 18.74 40.43
N SER A 655 -33.95 17.91 39.57
CA SER A 655 -32.48 17.77 39.49
C SER A 655 -31.82 18.76 38.52
N LEU A 656 -32.59 19.62 37.84
CA LEU A 656 -32.11 20.53 36.79
C LEU A 656 -31.94 21.99 37.24
N SER A 657 -32.25 22.32 38.50
CA SER A 657 -31.76 23.57 39.09
C SER A 657 -30.27 23.40 39.40
N TYR A 658 -29.43 24.10 38.65
CA TYR A 658 -28.00 24.24 38.91
C TYR A 658 -27.75 24.59 40.38
N LYS A 659 -27.44 23.60 41.22
CA LYS A 659 -26.79 23.83 42.49
C LYS A 659 -25.35 24.20 42.17
N ALA A 660 -25.05 25.49 42.31
CA ALA A 660 -23.68 25.97 42.39
C ALA A 660 -23.03 25.34 43.64
N THR A 661 -22.49 24.14 43.51
CA THR A 661 -21.56 23.60 44.50
C THR A 661 -20.17 23.96 44.05
N THR A 662 -19.64 25.01 44.68
CA THR A 662 -18.20 25.20 44.89
C THR A 662 -17.66 23.99 45.63
N ALA A 663 -17.27 22.95 44.91
CA ALA A 663 -16.51 21.84 45.44
C ALA A 663 -15.70 21.18 44.32
N ALA A 664 -14.39 21.42 44.40
CA ALA A 664 -13.31 20.75 43.70
C ALA A 664 -13.48 20.57 42.19
N THR A 665 -12.74 21.37 41.42
CA THR A 665 -12.18 20.91 40.16
C THR A 665 -11.47 19.59 40.46
N THR A 666 -12.12 18.45 40.23
CA THR A 666 -11.41 17.19 40.09
C THR A 666 -10.66 17.32 38.78
N VAL A 667 -9.49 17.93 38.88
CA VAL A 667 -8.42 17.83 37.91
C VAL A 667 -8.28 16.33 37.66
N ILE A 668 -8.78 15.83 36.52
CA ILE A 668 -8.39 14.51 36.04
C ILE A 668 -6.92 14.60 35.62
N ASN A 669 -6.04 14.61 36.61
CA ASN A 669 -4.65 14.24 36.42
C ASN A 669 -4.63 12.72 36.32
N GLU A 670 -4.96 12.20 35.14
CA GLU A 670 -4.59 10.82 34.89
C GLU A 670 -3.07 10.76 34.84
N ALA A 671 -2.50 10.08 35.85
CA ALA A 671 -1.08 9.82 35.90
C ALA A 671 -0.66 9.06 34.65
N ALA A 672 0.55 9.36 34.16
CA ALA A 672 1.14 8.63 33.07
C ALA A 672 1.23 7.14 33.44
N LYS A 673 0.99 6.27 32.46
CA LYS A 673 1.08 4.82 32.62
C LYS A 673 2.02 4.27 31.57
N VAL A 674 2.67 3.16 31.90
CA VAL A 674 3.55 2.41 30.99
C VAL A 674 3.08 0.98 30.89
N TYR A 675 2.87 0.47 29.67
CA TYR A 675 2.46 -0.90 29.43
C TYR A 675 3.05 -1.44 28.10
N PRO A 676 3.39 -2.73 27.99
CA PRO A 676 3.47 -3.69 29.09
C PRO A 676 4.64 -3.35 30.03
N ASN A 677 4.47 -3.71 31.31
CA ASN A 677 5.52 -3.62 32.32
C ASN A 677 5.38 -4.83 33.26
N PRO A 678 6.23 -5.86 33.15
CA PRO A 678 7.53 -5.85 32.48
C PRO A 678 7.48 -5.73 30.94
N VAL A 679 8.45 -5.02 30.37
CA VAL A 679 8.60 -4.78 28.93
C VAL A 679 9.58 -5.78 28.31
N MET A 680 9.23 -6.33 27.14
CA MET A 680 10.14 -7.12 26.32
C MET A 680 10.90 -6.21 25.34
N ASN A 681 10.27 -5.76 24.25
CA ASN A 681 10.95 -4.92 23.26
C ASN A 681 10.38 -3.50 23.21
N ASN A 682 9.06 -3.32 23.34
CA ASN A 682 8.42 -2.01 23.22
C ASN A 682 7.48 -1.76 24.39
N ALA A 683 7.53 -0.56 24.96
CA ALA A 683 6.58 -0.08 25.96
C ALA A 683 5.80 1.13 25.42
N THR A 684 4.52 1.23 25.73
CA THR A 684 3.66 2.37 25.43
C THR A 684 3.47 3.21 26.68
N ILE A 685 3.73 4.51 26.57
CA ILE A 685 3.46 5.51 27.59
C ILE A 685 2.18 6.23 27.25
N SER A 686 1.16 6.12 28.10
CA SER A 686 -0.07 6.90 27.98
C SER A 686 -0.10 8.03 29.01
N PHE A 687 -0.45 9.25 28.60
CA PHE A 687 -0.62 10.39 29.51
C PHE A 687 -1.72 11.33 29.02
N TYR A 688 -2.34 12.06 29.95
CA TYR A 688 -3.38 13.04 29.64
C TYR A 688 -2.85 14.47 29.67
N ASN A 689 -3.29 15.28 28.71
CA ASN A 689 -3.04 16.71 28.62
C ASN A 689 -4.36 17.48 28.74
N GLN A 690 -4.46 18.44 29.65
CA GLN A 690 -5.69 19.26 29.78
C GLN A 690 -5.86 20.26 28.64
N LYS A 691 -4.74 20.67 28.04
CA LYS A 691 -4.62 21.56 26.89
C LYS A 691 -3.36 21.19 26.13
N GLU A 692 -3.20 21.67 24.91
CA GLU A 692 -1.98 21.46 24.15
C GLU A 692 -0.75 21.88 24.99
N THR A 693 0.19 20.95 25.18
CA THR A 693 1.32 21.12 26.10
C THR A 693 2.56 20.44 25.54
N ARG A 694 3.73 21.06 25.71
CA ARG A 694 5.00 20.45 25.33
C ARG A 694 5.37 19.38 26.36
N VAL A 695 5.59 18.15 25.89
CA VAL A 695 5.89 17.00 26.74
C VAL A 695 7.23 16.38 26.33
N ALA A 696 8.13 16.24 27.31
CA ALA A 696 9.36 15.49 27.14
C ALA A 696 9.24 14.10 27.81
N VAL A 697 9.59 13.05 27.07
CA VAL A 697 9.64 11.67 27.59
C VAL A 697 11.06 11.17 27.51
N LYS A 698 11.64 10.83 28.66
CA LYS A 698 13.05 10.47 28.81
C LYS A 698 13.19 9.15 29.55
N VAL A 699 14.12 8.30 29.12
CA VAL A 699 14.47 7.02 29.76
C VAL A 699 15.77 7.18 30.52
N PHE A 700 15.79 6.75 31.77
CA PHE A 700 16.94 6.77 32.67
C PHE A 700 17.26 5.36 33.16
N ASP A 701 18.54 5.10 33.42
CA ASP A 701 18.98 3.88 34.11
C ASP A 701 18.65 3.94 35.62
N ALA A 702 18.94 2.84 36.34
CA ALA A 702 18.71 2.76 37.78
C ALA A 702 19.55 3.76 38.62
N ASN A 703 20.63 4.30 38.06
CA ASN A 703 21.49 5.31 38.69
C ASN A 703 21.04 6.75 38.36
N GLY A 704 19.99 6.91 37.55
CA GLY A 704 19.49 8.21 37.12
C GLY A 704 20.25 8.83 35.95
N ALA A 705 21.10 8.07 35.25
CA ALA A 705 21.75 8.52 34.03
C ALA A 705 20.75 8.47 32.87
N LEU A 706 20.70 9.54 32.07
CA LEU A 706 19.83 9.62 30.89
C LEU A 706 20.33 8.66 29.81
N ILE A 707 19.48 7.71 29.41
CA ILE A 707 19.76 6.75 28.34
C ILE A 707 19.22 7.26 27.01
N ASN A 708 17.98 7.76 27.01
CA ASN A 708 17.30 8.15 25.78
C ASN A 708 16.33 9.31 26.01
N ASN A 709 16.26 10.24 25.07
CA ASN A 709 15.23 11.28 25.02
C ASN A 709 14.24 10.93 23.91
N VAL A 710 13.17 10.21 24.28
CA VAL A 710 12.21 9.58 23.36
C VAL A 710 11.36 10.63 22.63
N SER A 711 10.99 11.70 23.32
CA SER A 711 10.15 12.76 22.76
C SER A 711 10.44 14.08 23.46
N ASN A 712 10.32 15.19 22.73
CA ASN A 712 10.28 16.55 23.26
C ASN A 712 9.52 17.46 22.29
N GLN A 713 8.18 17.39 22.28
CA GLN A 713 7.31 18.08 21.31
C GLN A 713 5.96 18.48 21.91
N LEU A 714 5.15 19.27 21.19
CA LEU A 714 3.79 19.63 21.57
C LEU A 714 2.85 18.42 21.37
N TYR A 715 2.00 18.17 22.36
CA TYR A 715 0.94 17.17 22.31
C TYR A 715 -0.41 17.82 22.56
N PRO A 716 -1.47 17.45 21.82
CA PRO A 716 -2.79 18.04 21.96
C PRO A 716 -3.41 17.78 23.34
N ALA A 717 -4.48 18.53 23.65
CA ALA A 717 -5.36 18.23 24.77
C ALA A 717 -6.00 16.83 24.59
N GLY A 718 -6.19 16.09 25.67
CA GLY A 718 -6.71 14.73 25.67
C GLY A 718 -5.66 13.67 26.01
N HIS A 719 -6.01 12.40 25.78
CA HIS A 719 -5.10 11.27 25.98
C HIS A 719 -4.10 11.17 24.83
N ASN A 720 -2.85 10.97 25.18
CA ASN A 720 -1.74 10.82 24.25
C ASN A 720 -1.02 9.51 24.55
N GLN A 721 -0.47 8.87 23.52
CA GLN A 721 0.32 7.65 23.63
C GLN A 721 1.62 7.78 22.86
N ILE A 722 2.72 7.29 23.43
CA ILE A 722 4.05 7.28 22.81
C ILE A 722 4.66 5.89 22.99
N ASN A 723 5.24 5.34 21.92
CA ASN A 723 6.00 4.10 22.01
C ASN A 723 7.47 4.39 22.35
N VAL A 724 8.00 3.58 23.26
CA VAL A 724 9.38 3.60 23.73
C VAL A 724 10.00 2.27 23.31
N ASP A 725 11.01 2.34 22.44
CA ASP A 725 11.83 1.17 22.10
C ASP A 725 12.77 0.85 23.26
N CYS A 726 12.57 -0.33 23.83
CA CYS A 726 13.36 -0.92 24.91
C CYS A 726 14.18 -2.13 24.44
N SER A 727 14.19 -2.47 23.14
CA SER A 727 14.84 -3.66 22.59
C SER A 727 16.35 -3.69 22.85
N ARG A 728 16.98 -2.50 22.90
CA ARG A 728 18.42 -2.32 23.17
C ARG A 728 18.75 -2.16 24.66
N LEU A 729 17.74 -2.14 25.53
CA LEU A 729 17.94 -2.11 26.97
C LEU A 729 18.28 -3.51 27.47
N VAL A 730 19.26 -3.63 28.36
CA VAL A 730 19.58 -4.91 29.03
C VAL A 730 18.53 -5.20 30.11
N LYS A 731 18.42 -6.46 30.54
CA LYS A 731 17.48 -6.85 31.60
C LYS A 731 17.81 -6.11 32.90
N ALA A 732 17.00 -5.12 33.25
CA ALA A 732 17.22 -4.24 34.40
C ALA A 732 15.95 -3.42 34.71
N VAL A 733 16.01 -2.62 35.78
CA VAL A 733 14.99 -1.60 36.08
C VAL A 733 15.42 -0.27 35.46
N TYR A 734 14.48 0.38 34.78
CA TYR A 734 14.62 1.69 34.17
C TYR A 734 13.54 2.63 34.68
N PHE A 735 13.76 3.93 34.51
CA PHE A 735 12.79 4.96 34.85
C PHE A 735 12.46 5.81 33.64
N ILE A 736 11.18 5.94 33.34
CA ILE A 736 10.69 6.83 32.28
C ILE A 736 10.11 8.07 32.92
N ARG A 737 10.67 9.24 32.62
CA ARG A 737 10.16 10.52 33.10
C ARG A 737 9.35 11.22 32.01
N VAL A 738 8.13 11.61 32.35
CA VAL A 738 7.24 12.44 31.54
C VAL A 738 7.20 13.84 32.15
N GLU A 739 7.82 14.80 31.47
CA GLU A 739 7.99 16.19 31.92
C GLU A 739 6.98 17.10 31.19
N ARG A 740 6.15 17.83 31.95
CA ARG A 740 5.05 18.69 31.45
C ARG A 740 4.95 19.98 32.27
N ASN A 741 5.20 21.15 31.66
CA ASN A 741 5.01 22.48 32.28
C ASN A 741 5.48 22.59 33.76
N GLY A 742 6.65 22.04 34.09
CA GLY A 742 7.21 22.07 35.45
C GLY A 742 6.80 20.90 36.38
N ASN A 743 5.85 20.05 35.96
CA ASN A 743 5.47 18.81 36.65
C ASN A 743 6.16 17.60 36.01
N ASN A 744 6.71 16.71 36.84
CA ASN A 744 7.41 15.51 36.39
C ASN A 744 6.75 14.26 36.97
N GLU A 745 6.40 13.31 36.11
CA GLU A 745 5.95 11.99 36.53
C GLU A 745 7.00 10.95 36.13
N THR A 746 7.37 10.06 37.05
CA THR A 746 8.40 9.04 36.81
C THR A 746 7.77 7.66 36.92
N LEU A 747 7.87 6.87 35.86
CA LEU A 747 7.33 5.52 35.74
C LEU A 747 8.47 4.51 35.84
N ARG A 748 8.35 3.55 36.75
CA ARG A 748 9.29 2.43 36.84
C ARG A 748 8.98 1.42 35.74
N VAL A 749 9.98 1.01 34.99
CA VAL A 749 9.88 0.00 33.92
C VAL A 749 10.84 -1.14 34.20
N ILE A 750 10.37 -2.38 34.09
CA ILE A 750 11.17 -3.59 34.27
C ILE A 750 11.41 -4.18 32.88
N LYS A 751 12.66 -4.18 32.40
CA LYS A 751 13.04 -4.87 31.16
C LYS A 751 13.30 -6.33 31.46
N GLN A 752 12.58 -7.23 30.78
CA GLN A 752 12.74 -8.69 30.90
C GLN A 752 13.61 -9.31 29.81
#